data_AF-A0A936XUS0-F1
#
_entry.id   AF-A0A936XUS0-F1
#
_cell.length_a   1.000
_cell.length_b   1.000
_cell.length_c   1.000
_cell.angle_alpha   90.00
_cell.angle_beta   90.00
_cell.angle_gamma   90.00
#
_symmetry.space_group_name_H-M   'P 1'
#
loop_
_entity.id
_entity.type
_entity.pdbx_description
1 polymer ?
#
loop_
_entity_poly.entity_id
_entity_poly.type
_entity_poly.pdbx_seq_one_letter_code
_entity_poly.pdbx_strand_id
1 'polypeptide(L)'
;MKQIKIIYFLIALLTCSTVTVIAQQRKKINFDDNWKFAFGNANDPAKDFNYSIATIFAKTGAAQTTAIDPKFNDSAWRKLSLPHDWAVELPFVYSKSFDEQSHGYKPVGGAYPETSIGWYRKQFTVARTDSGQRFQLQFDGIYRDASFWANGFYLGNHKSGYVGASYDISNYLRYGGENVLSIRVDATQYEGWFYEGAGIYRHVWLNQYDPVHLDENPVFVHTTVQKNTATVYVETSVQNESYASANISVSAIITDRDGNKIGETTAKIVSLSVNEKTTVKQSLQINNPKLWSLEDPYLYRVIPVVRSAGKIIDTDKMRFGIRTFDITTKGVFLNGKYIKLKGTNNHQDHAGVGSALPDYLQYYRIFLLKQMGSNAYRTSHNPPTKELLDACDSLGMLVLDENRLLNSSPQYMNDFEWLIKRDRSRACVFMWSIGNEEQWVHSNGTGKLIALSLLAKQKELDPTRLSTYAADNGKQFYGVNEVIPVRSFNYRHKEVEKYHNEHPGQPLMGTEMGSTVTTRGQYVRDSVIGYVPDQDISFPWWASTAEAWWKLAAPNDYWLGGFVWTGLDYRGEPTPFTWPNVSSHFGIMDVCGFPKNIYYYYQSWWTDKDVLHISPHWNWPGKEGQPIDVWVNSNAEDVELFLNGKSLGKKNMPRNGHLNWLVNYEPGTLEAIAYKKGKKLQAKVETTGKPAELVISPYKTTMMADGKDATVINISVIDRQGREVPDADNLIRFSLRGDAKIIGVGNGDPSSHEQDKYFDTTAQRHLFNGKCQVIVQSGLTESMIHFEAKADSMWTGATDIMTIHAAPVTKVTSSNNSFPMLPFKPTPVDKMLGADISHLPELESRGMKFYDIDGTEKDVFKILKDHGLNYIRLRIFNDPARDSGYSPKKGFCDLAHTLQMAKRAKAAGMKLLLDFHYSDYWADPQHAHMPAAWRGKSFSDLKQAMYDYTKLVMQALNDQGTVPEMVQIGNEINHGMVWPDGSVTNLDNLAQLIYAGIQGVKAVSPSTSIMLHIALGGQNDESKFFIDNMITRGVQFDVIGLSYYPKWHNTLADLEYNLDDLSHRYSKDVIVVEYSNVKKEVNERSFNVANNRGKGSCIWEPLNTWERFFDRNGKANNFLLIYDEVSKKYLK
;
A
#
# COMPACT_ATOMS: atom_id res chain seq x y z
N MET A 1 85.50 28.81 1.14
CA MET A 1 84.13 29.38 1.17
C MET A 1 83.16 28.36 0.54
N LYS A 2 82.16 27.93 1.33
CA LYS A 2 80.87 27.30 0.96
C LYS A 2 80.83 25.92 0.24
N GLN A 3 80.89 24.86 1.06
CA GLN A 3 79.87 23.81 1.32
C GLN A 3 78.85 23.30 0.24
N ILE A 4 78.74 21.95 0.22
CA ILE A 4 77.57 21.05 -0.03
C ILE A 4 77.34 20.57 -1.50
N LYS A 5 77.54 19.28 -1.80
CA LYS A 5 76.57 18.15 -1.72
C LYS A 5 77.13 16.87 -2.36
N ILE A 6 76.87 15.72 -1.73
CA ILE A 6 77.43 14.39 -2.04
C ILE A 6 76.27 13.36 -2.02
N ILE A 7 76.25 12.51 -3.06
CA ILE A 7 75.80 11.09 -3.13
C ILE A 7 74.30 10.76 -2.93
N TYR A 8 73.68 10.12 -3.93
CA TYR A 8 73.29 8.69 -3.92
C TYR A 8 72.56 8.30 -5.21
N PHE A 9 73.12 7.30 -5.91
CA PHE A 9 72.60 6.69 -7.13
C PHE A 9 72.31 5.21 -6.80
N LEU A 10 71.08 4.91 -6.36
CA LEU A 10 70.49 3.56 -6.27
C LEU A 10 69.04 3.72 -5.79
N ILE A 11 68.08 3.55 -6.71
CA ILE A 11 66.70 3.02 -6.56
C ILE A 11 66.03 3.26 -7.92
N ALA A 12 66.14 2.26 -8.78
CA ALA A 12 65.28 2.07 -9.94
C ALA A 12 64.43 0.83 -9.63
N LEU A 13 63.33 1.04 -8.89
CA LEU A 13 62.29 0.04 -8.61
C LEU A 13 61.08 0.76 -8.01
N LEU A 14 59.91 0.51 -8.61
CA LEU A 14 58.57 0.77 -8.06
C LEU A 14 58.15 2.24 -7.87
N THR A 15 57.93 2.96 -8.97
CA THR A 15 56.80 3.92 -9.00
C THR A 15 55.53 3.16 -9.34
N CYS A 16 55.01 2.42 -8.36
CA CYS A 16 53.63 1.98 -8.36
C CYS A 16 52.77 3.24 -8.23
N SER A 17 52.27 3.75 -9.35
CA SER A 17 51.13 4.64 -9.36
C SER A 17 50.00 3.91 -8.65
N THR A 18 49.73 4.26 -7.40
CA THR A 18 48.52 3.84 -6.70
C THR A 18 47.35 4.54 -7.38
N VAL A 19 46.92 3.99 -8.52
CA VAL A 19 45.55 4.16 -8.98
C VAL A 19 44.72 3.48 -7.90
N THR A 20 44.16 4.28 -7.00
CA THR A 20 43.10 3.85 -6.11
C THR A 20 41.92 3.50 -7.02
N VAL A 21 41.91 2.28 -7.56
CA VAL A 21 40.70 1.66 -8.09
C VAL A 21 39.77 1.62 -6.90
N ILE A 22 38.86 2.60 -6.85
CA ILE A 22 37.68 2.58 -6.01
C ILE A 22 36.95 1.31 -6.43
N ALA A 23 36.99 0.30 -5.56
CA ALA A 23 36.32 -0.97 -5.83
C ALA A 23 34.83 -0.66 -5.99
N GLN A 24 34.30 -0.88 -7.20
CA GLN A 24 32.96 -0.48 -7.56
C GLN A 24 32.00 -1.59 -7.12
N GLN A 25 31.11 -1.26 -6.19
CA GLN A 25 30.04 -2.17 -5.75
C GLN A 25 29.12 -2.53 -6.92
N ARG A 26 28.49 -3.70 -6.86
CA ARG A 26 27.45 -4.08 -7.82
C ARG A 26 26.40 -3.00 -7.94
N LYS A 27 26.00 -2.72 -9.17
CA LYS A 27 24.90 -1.80 -9.49
C LYS A 27 23.75 -2.61 -10.04
N LYS A 28 22.55 -2.37 -9.51
CA LYS A 28 21.29 -2.82 -10.09
C LYS A 28 20.58 -1.58 -10.62
N ILE A 29 20.63 -1.38 -11.93
CA ILE A 29 20.11 -0.19 -12.59
C ILE A 29 18.73 -0.53 -13.13
N ASN A 30 17.69 0.17 -12.67
CA ASN A 30 16.38 0.02 -13.28
C ASN A 30 16.46 0.46 -14.75
N PHE A 31 15.90 -0.36 -15.63
CA PHE A 31 16.08 -0.23 -17.07
C PHE A 31 14.75 -0.08 -17.82
N ASP A 32 13.73 0.40 -17.11
CA ASP A 32 12.35 0.48 -17.61
C ASP A 32 12.09 1.65 -18.55
N ASP A 33 12.87 2.73 -18.47
CA ASP A 33 12.58 3.93 -19.25
C ASP A 33 13.06 3.85 -20.69
N ASN A 34 12.54 4.71 -21.57
CA ASN A 34 13.06 4.93 -22.93
C ASN A 34 13.06 3.68 -23.83
N TRP A 35 12.01 2.86 -23.76
CA TRP A 35 11.77 1.79 -24.72
C TRP A 35 10.96 2.30 -25.91
N LYS A 36 11.08 1.59 -27.02
CA LYS A 36 10.23 1.73 -28.20
C LYS A 36 9.42 0.47 -28.42
N PHE A 37 8.18 0.62 -28.82
CA PHE A 37 7.23 -0.47 -29.04
C PHE A 37 6.56 -0.37 -30.41
N ALA A 38 6.38 -1.51 -31.05
CA ALA A 38 5.51 -1.67 -32.20
C ALA A 38 4.89 -3.08 -32.21
N PHE A 39 3.68 -3.18 -32.77
CA PHE A 39 3.07 -4.48 -33.05
C PHE A 39 3.80 -5.17 -34.21
N GLY A 40 4.03 -6.47 -34.03
CA GLY A 40 4.40 -7.40 -35.10
C GLY A 40 3.16 -8.09 -35.66
N ASN A 41 3.35 -9.31 -36.18
CA ASN A 41 2.22 -10.14 -36.62
C ASN A 41 2.50 -11.63 -36.42
N ALA A 42 1.57 -12.39 -35.84
CA ALA A 42 1.78 -13.81 -35.56
C ALA A 42 1.76 -14.69 -36.82
N ASN A 43 1.05 -14.28 -37.88
CA ASN A 43 0.78 -15.11 -39.05
C ASN A 43 1.38 -14.57 -40.36
N ASP A 44 1.88 -13.34 -40.37
CA ASP A 44 2.47 -12.67 -41.54
C ASP A 44 3.91 -12.22 -41.23
N PRO A 45 4.91 -13.06 -41.54
CA PRO A 45 6.33 -12.77 -41.33
C PRO A 45 6.80 -11.42 -41.90
N ALA A 46 6.19 -10.93 -42.98
CA ALA A 46 6.57 -9.64 -43.57
C ALA A 46 6.11 -8.46 -42.69
N LYS A 47 4.95 -8.61 -42.03
CA LYS A 47 4.44 -7.66 -41.03
C LYS A 47 5.07 -7.85 -39.65
N ASP A 48 5.73 -8.98 -39.41
CA ASP A 48 6.56 -9.24 -38.24
C ASP A 48 8.02 -8.79 -38.43
N PHE A 49 8.21 -7.66 -39.12
CA PHE A 49 9.53 -7.12 -39.45
C PHE A 49 10.48 -8.12 -40.12
N ASN A 50 9.96 -8.91 -41.07
CA ASN A 50 10.66 -9.97 -41.79
C ASN A 50 11.25 -11.07 -40.91
N TYR A 51 10.78 -11.20 -39.66
CA TYR A 51 11.12 -12.31 -38.79
C TYR A 51 10.64 -13.62 -39.43
N SER A 52 11.52 -14.62 -39.53
CA SER A 52 11.31 -15.88 -40.28
C SER A 52 11.38 -15.79 -41.82
N ILE A 53 11.57 -14.61 -42.40
CA ILE A 53 11.95 -14.46 -43.83
C ILE A 53 13.47 -14.31 -43.95
N ALA A 54 14.05 -13.44 -43.11
CA ALA A 54 15.49 -13.18 -43.12
C ALA A 54 16.29 -14.32 -42.47
N THR A 55 17.46 -14.62 -43.01
CA THR A 55 18.36 -15.67 -42.49
C THR A 55 19.21 -15.16 -41.32
N ILE A 56 18.61 -15.03 -40.13
CA ILE A 56 19.25 -14.41 -38.95
C ILE A 56 20.27 -15.31 -38.21
N PHE A 57 20.33 -16.61 -38.51
CA PHE A 57 21.24 -17.56 -37.86
C PHE A 57 22.40 -18.05 -38.74
N ALA A 58 22.45 -17.67 -40.02
CA ALA A 58 23.53 -18.09 -40.91
C ALA A 58 24.87 -17.41 -40.59
N LYS A 59 24.83 -16.20 -40.03
CA LYS A 59 26.00 -15.42 -39.59
C LYS A 59 25.66 -14.66 -38.31
N THR A 60 26.47 -14.85 -37.27
CA THR A 60 26.26 -14.19 -35.97
C THR A 60 26.24 -12.67 -36.11
N GLY A 61 25.23 -12.01 -35.55
CA GLY A 61 25.08 -10.55 -35.58
C GLY A 61 24.52 -9.97 -36.88
N ALA A 62 24.33 -10.80 -37.92
CA ALA A 62 23.75 -10.36 -39.20
C ALA A 62 22.23 -10.59 -39.21
N ALA A 63 21.46 -9.50 -39.24
CA ALA A 63 20.00 -9.55 -39.25
C ALA A 63 19.39 -8.45 -40.14
N GLN A 64 20.05 -8.12 -41.26
CA GLN A 64 19.61 -7.04 -42.14
C GLN A 64 18.14 -7.20 -42.51
N THR A 65 17.45 -6.08 -42.71
CA THR A 65 16.01 -5.99 -43.06
C THR A 65 15.04 -6.42 -41.96
N THR A 66 15.53 -6.73 -40.75
CA THR A 66 14.68 -7.06 -39.59
C THR A 66 14.77 -6.03 -38.48
N ALA A 67 13.83 -6.06 -37.54
CA ALA A 67 13.88 -5.30 -36.30
C ALA A 67 15.01 -5.73 -35.33
N ILE A 68 15.79 -6.76 -35.65
CA ILE A 68 16.95 -7.22 -34.86
C ILE A 68 18.23 -6.46 -35.27
N ASP A 69 18.29 -5.93 -36.50
CA ASP A 69 19.45 -5.17 -36.97
C ASP A 69 19.65 -3.92 -36.07
N PRO A 70 20.86 -3.69 -35.54
CA PRO A 70 21.18 -2.46 -34.84
C PRO A 70 20.93 -1.19 -35.68
N LYS A 71 20.99 -1.29 -37.01
CA LYS A 71 20.73 -0.19 -37.95
C LYS A 71 19.25 -0.05 -38.36
N PHE A 72 18.36 -0.90 -37.84
CA PHE A 72 16.93 -0.80 -38.13
C PHE A 72 16.38 0.58 -37.73
N ASN A 73 15.62 1.22 -38.62
CA ASN A 73 15.00 2.50 -38.35
C ASN A 73 13.69 2.33 -37.58
N ASP A 74 13.76 2.51 -36.26
CA ASP A 74 12.61 2.48 -35.35
C ASP A 74 12.12 3.90 -34.99
N SER A 75 12.36 4.92 -35.82
CA SER A 75 11.95 6.30 -35.52
C SER A 75 10.43 6.47 -35.40
N ALA A 76 9.65 5.61 -36.07
CA ALA A 76 8.20 5.62 -36.07
C ALA A 76 7.57 4.79 -34.93
N TRP A 77 8.37 4.05 -34.15
CA TRP A 77 7.85 3.23 -33.05
C TRP A 77 7.43 4.09 -31.86
N ARG A 78 6.39 3.68 -31.14
CA ARG A 78 5.88 4.38 -29.96
C ARG A 78 6.93 4.36 -28.85
N LYS A 79 7.21 5.50 -28.23
CA LYS A 79 8.04 5.56 -27.01
C LYS A 79 7.19 5.25 -25.78
N LEU A 80 7.73 4.47 -24.85
CA LEU A 80 7.09 4.16 -23.57
C LEU A 80 8.13 3.82 -22.49
N SER A 81 7.66 3.79 -21.25
CA SER A 81 8.38 3.17 -20.13
C SER A 81 7.67 1.86 -19.73
N LEU A 82 8.44 0.92 -19.24
CA LEU A 82 7.97 -0.31 -18.61
C LEU A 82 7.60 -0.04 -17.13
N PRO A 83 6.87 -0.95 -16.47
CA PRO A 83 6.19 -2.12 -17.03
C PRO A 83 5.09 -1.76 -18.05
N HIS A 84 4.89 -2.61 -19.06
CA HIS A 84 3.93 -2.41 -20.14
C HIS A 84 3.13 -3.67 -20.44
N ASP A 85 1.82 -3.57 -20.25
CA ASP A 85 0.81 -4.52 -20.71
C ASP A 85 0.06 -3.86 -21.88
N TRP A 86 0.23 -4.36 -23.11
CA TRP A 86 -0.47 -3.78 -24.26
C TRP A 86 -1.91 -4.28 -24.39
N ALA A 87 -2.25 -5.44 -23.79
CA ALA A 87 -3.57 -6.03 -23.93
C ALA A 87 -4.64 -5.17 -23.26
N VAL A 88 -4.32 -4.52 -22.14
CA VAL A 88 -5.27 -3.61 -21.45
C VAL A 88 -5.61 -2.38 -22.30
N GLU A 89 -4.71 -1.97 -23.19
CA GLU A 89 -4.89 -0.82 -24.08
C GLU A 89 -5.83 -1.12 -25.27
N LEU A 90 -6.05 -2.40 -25.59
CA LEU A 90 -6.90 -2.81 -26.70
C LEU A 90 -8.40 -2.64 -26.37
N PRO A 91 -9.27 -2.41 -27.37
CA PRO A 91 -10.71 -2.41 -27.15
C PRO A 91 -11.21 -3.80 -26.73
N PHE A 92 -12.44 -3.87 -26.22
CA PHE A 92 -13.13 -5.15 -26.02
C PHE A 92 -13.79 -5.62 -27.31
N VAL A 93 -13.75 -6.93 -27.56
CA VAL A 93 -14.37 -7.54 -28.75
C VAL A 93 -15.23 -8.72 -28.35
N TYR A 94 -16.44 -8.81 -28.92
CA TYR A 94 -17.23 -10.01 -28.76
C TYR A 94 -16.57 -11.19 -29.50
N SER A 95 -16.31 -12.27 -28.77
CA SER A 95 -15.84 -13.55 -29.32
C SER A 95 -16.70 -14.68 -28.76
N LYS A 96 -16.83 -15.78 -29.53
CA LYS A 96 -17.44 -17.03 -29.04
C LYS A 96 -16.41 -18.02 -28.52
N SER A 97 -15.12 -17.73 -28.70
CA SER A 97 -14.07 -18.63 -28.27
C SER A 97 -13.82 -18.48 -26.77
N PHE A 98 -13.62 -19.64 -26.14
CA PHE A 98 -13.36 -19.75 -24.71
C PHE A 98 -12.07 -19.02 -24.32
N ASP A 99 -11.09 -18.97 -25.23
CA ASP A 99 -9.81 -18.33 -24.96
C ASP A 99 -10.00 -16.82 -24.78
N GLU A 100 -10.64 -16.10 -25.72
CA GLU A 100 -10.88 -14.67 -25.51
C GLU A 100 -11.82 -14.41 -24.33
N GLN A 101 -12.84 -15.25 -24.11
CA GLN A 101 -13.69 -15.13 -22.92
C GLN A 101 -12.87 -15.18 -21.63
N SER A 102 -12.01 -16.18 -21.51
CA SER A 102 -11.18 -16.41 -20.32
C SER A 102 -10.17 -15.29 -20.09
N HIS A 103 -9.80 -14.54 -21.13
CA HIS A 103 -8.88 -13.41 -21.07
C HIS A 103 -9.60 -12.06 -21.17
N GLY A 104 -10.90 -12.01 -20.84
CA GLY A 104 -11.67 -10.77 -20.70
C GLY A 104 -11.93 -10.04 -22.01
N TYR A 105 -12.08 -10.78 -23.10
CA TYR A 105 -12.48 -10.31 -24.43
C TYR A 105 -11.52 -9.27 -25.03
N LYS A 106 -10.24 -9.33 -24.68
CA LYS A 106 -9.20 -8.58 -25.38
C LYS A 106 -8.80 -9.31 -26.67
N PRO A 107 -8.65 -8.60 -27.81
CA PRO A 107 -8.27 -9.20 -29.09
C PRO A 107 -6.77 -9.54 -29.08
N VAL A 108 -6.40 -10.59 -28.36
CA VAL A 108 -5.07 -11.22 -28.35
C VAL A 108 -5.29 -12.72 -28.64
N GLY A 109 -4.27 -13.44 -29.06
CA GLY A 109 -4.34 -14.88 -29.34
C GLY A 109 -4.42 -15.20 -30.84
N GLY A 110 -4.50 -16.50 -31.15
CA GLY A 110 -4.43 -17.01 -32.53
C GLY A 110 -5.44 -16.41 -33.51
N ALA A 111 -6.60 -15.92 -33.03
CA ALA A 111 -7.61 -15.26 -33.85
C ALA A 111 -7.29 -13.78 -34.17
N TYR A 112 -6.35 -13.16 -33.44
CA TYR A 112 -5.96 -11.75 -33.56
C TYR A 112 -4.45 -11.62 -33.78
N PRO A 113 -3.91 -12.11 -34.91
CA PRO A 113 -2.48 -12.13 -35.17
C PRO A 113 -1.82 -10.75 -35.20
N GLU A 114 -2.56 -9.69 -35.53
CA GLU A 114 -2.09 -8.30 -35.60
C GLU A 114 -1.81 -7.64 -34.24
N THR A 115 -2.29 -8.23 -33.14
CA THR A 115 -2.18 -7.70 -31.78
C THR A 115 -1.57 -8.71 -30.80
N SER A 116 -1.11 -9.86 -31.31
CA SER A 116 -0.53 -10.95 -30.50
C SER A 116 1.00 -10.89 -30.38
N ILE A 117 1.67 -10.16 -31.27
CA ILE A 117 3.13 -9.99 -31.24
C ILE A 117 3.48 -8.54 -30.90
N GLY A 118 4.33 -8.35 -29.89
CA GLY A 118 4.89 -7.06 -29.52
C GLY A 118 6.41 -7.05 -29.67
N TRP A 119 6.96 -6.04 -30.34
CA TRP A 119 8.40 -5.81 -30.39
C TRP A 119 8.79 -4.64 -29.50
N TYR A 120 9.82 -4.85 -28.69
CA TYR A 120 10.43 -3.82 -27.85
C TYR A 120 11.87 -3.58 -28.28
N ARG A 121 12.26 -2.32 -28.42
CA ARG A 121 13.63 -1.92 -28.76
C ARG A 121 14.13 -0.84 -27.81
N LYS A 122 15.41 -0.91 -27.46
CA LYS A 122 16.06 0.08 -26.60
C LYS A 122 17.49 0.34 -27.03
N GLN A 123 17.86 1.62 -27.07
CA GLN A 123 19.22 2.07 -27.29
C GLN A 123 19.83 2.52 -25.97
N PHE A 124 21.11 2.20 -25.75
CA PHE A 124 21.84 2.61 -24.55
C PHE A 124 23.35 2.60 -24.79
N THR A 125 24.10 3.21 -23.88
CA THR A 125 25.57 3.22 -23.92
C THR A 125 26.13 2.59 -22.65
N VAL A 126 27.33 2.02 -22.77
CA VAL A 126 28.13 1.53 -21.64
C VAL A 126 29.50 2.17 -21.74
N ALA A 127 30.03 2.67 -20.63
CA ALA A 127 31.30 3.38 -20.63
C ALA A 127 32.46 2.46 -21.07
N ARG A 128 33.43 3.01 -21.81
CA ARG A 128 34.64 2.25 -22.20
C ARG A 128 35.44 1.76 -21.00
N THR A 129 35.43 2.52 -19.90
CA THR A 129 36.11 2.19 -18.64
C THR A 129 35.57 0.94 -17.97
N ASP A 130 34.37 0.50 -18.33
CA ASP A 130 33.69 -0.63 -17.70
C ASP A 130 33.93 -1.95 -18.48
N SER A 131 34.73 -1.92 -19.55
CA SER A 131 35.17 -3.07 -20.34
C SER A 131 36.05 -3.99 -19.49
N GLY A 132 35.43 -4.96 -18.82
CA GLY A 132 36.07 -5.83 -17.84
C GLY A 132 35.15 -6.20 -16.68
N GLN A 133 34.09 -5.41 -16.48
CA GLN A 133 32.97 -5.75 -15.62
C GLN A 133 32.00 -6.69 -16.34
N ARG A 134 31.16 -7.36 -15.57
CA ARG A 134 30.04 -8.15 -16.06
C ARG A 134 28.79 -7.28 -16.15
N PHE A 135 28.00 -7.49 -17.20
CA PHE A 135 26.72 -6.84 -17.45
C PHE A 135 25.64 -7.90 -17.71
N GLN A 136 24.58 -7.91 -16.92
CA GLN A 136 23.44 -8.82 -17.09
C GLN A 136 22.17 -8.02 -17.30
N LEU A 137 21.39 -8.42 -18.30
CA LEU A 137 20.02 -7.95 -18.51
C LEU A 137 19.07 -8.91 -17.78
N GLN A 138 18.29 -8.39 -16.85
CA GLN A 138 17.33 -9.15 -16.04
C GLN A 138 15.92 -8.64 -16.32
N PHE A 139 14.98 -9.54 -16.59
CA PHE A 139 13.55 -9.29 -16.71
C PHE A 139 12.81 -10.03 -15.60
N ASP A 140 11.98 -9.35 -14.83
CA ASP A 140 11.28 -9.98 -13.70
C ASP A 140 10.01 -10.77 -14.14
N GLY A 141 9.55 -10.56 -15.37
CA GLY A 141 8.45 -11.30 -16.00
C GLY A 141 8.02 -10.68 -17.33
N ILE A 142 7.75 -11.53 -18.31
CA ILE A 142 7.36 -11.15 -19.67
C ILE A 142 6.31 -12.14 -20.15
N TYR A 143 5.16 -11.64 -20.59
CA TYR A 143 4.08 -12.48 -21.08
C TYR A 143 3.95 -12.37 -22.60
N ARG A 144 4.36 -13.38 -23.39
CA ARG A 144 5.17 -14.56 -23.06
C ARG A 144 6.05 -14.93 -24.25
N ASP A 145 6.71 -16.10 -24.22
CA ASP A 145 7.51 -16.63 -25.33
C ASP A 145 8.42 -15.57 -25.98
N ALA A 146 9.22 -14.93 -25.13
CA ALA A 146 10.03 -13.80 -25.50
C ALA A 146 11.36 -14.27 -26.09
N SER A 147 11.81 -13.62 -27.17
CA SER A 147 13.12 -13.85 -27.79
C SER A 147 13.96 -12.58 -27.71
N PHE A 148 15.25 -12.74 -27.41
CA PHE A 148 16.12 -11.62 -26.99
C PHE A 148 17.35 -11.49 -27.87
N TRP A 149 17.65 -10.25 -28.27
CA TRP A 149 18.87 -9.90 -28.99
C TRP A 149 19.56 -8.67 -28.41
N ALA A 150 20.90 -8.70 -28.40
CA ALA A 150 21.74 -7.54 -28.14
C ALA A 150 22.70 -7.33 -29.33
N ASN A 151 22.68 -6.15 -29.94
CA ASN A 151 23.51 -5.80 -31.10
C ASN A 151 23.43 -6.82 -32.27
N GLY A 152 22.26 -7.44 -32.46
CA GLY A 152 22.02 -8.49 -33.45
C GLY A 152 22.43 -9.91 -33.01
N PHE A 153 23.05 -10.09 -31.85
CA PHE A 153 23.38 -11.39 -31.28
C PHE A 153 22.18 -11.96 -30.55
N TYR A 154 21.79 -13.18 -30.90
CA TYR A 154 20.73 -13.90 -30.20
C TYR A 154 21.21 -14.36 -28.82
N LEU A 155 20.48 -13.97 -27.77
CA LEU A 155 20.80 -14.31 -26.38
C LEU A 155 20.07 -15.57 -25.93
N GLY A 156 18.83 -15.75 -26.41
CA GLY A 156 18.00 -16.88 -26.05
C GLY A 156 16.50 -16.60 -26.23
N ASN A 157 15.71 -17.57 -25.78
CA ASN A 157 14.25 -17.53 -25.74
C ASN A 157 13.78 -17.92 -24.34
N HIS A 158 12.67 -17.33 -23.90
CA HIS A 158 12.06 -17.57 -22.60
C HIS A 158 10.55 -17.81 -22.76
N LYS A 159 10.09 -19.04 -22.47
CA LYS A 159 8.71 -19.45 -22.71
C LYS A 159 7.71 -19.00 -21.64
N SER A 160 8.15 -18.98 -20.38
CA SER A 160 7.26 -18.71 -19.24
C SER A 160 6.74 -17.27 -19.26
N GLY A 161 5.46 -17.11 -18.93
CA GLY A 161 4.83 -15.82 -18.69
C GLY A 161 5.15 -15.18 -17.33
N TYR A 162 5.73 -15.92 -16.38
CA TYR A 162 5.74 -15.53 -14.95
C TYR A 162 7.09 -15.63 -14.25
N VAL A 163 7.94 -16.56 -14.70
CA VAL A 163 9.33 -16.64 -14.25
C VAL A 163 10.14 -15.57 -14.97
N GLY A 164 11.14 -14.99 -14.30
CA GLY A 164 12.03 -14.01 -14.90
C GLY A 164 13.04 -14.63 -15.88
N ALA A 165 13.71 -13.79 -16.66
CA ALA A 165 14.78 -14.19 -17.57
C ALA A 165 16.00 -13.31 -17.40
N SER A 166 17.19 -13.91 -17.37
CA SER A 166 18.46 -13.21 -17.17
C SER A 166 19.47 -13.62 -18.23
N TYR A 167 20.13 -12.64 -18.87
CA TYR A 167 21.14 -12.87 -19.90
C TYR A 167 22.40 -12.04 -19.61
N ASP A 168 23.56 -12.69 -19.52
CA ASP A 168 24.85 -12.00 -19.55
C ASP A 168 25.09 -11.41 -20.95
N ILE A 169 25.25 -10.10 -21.03
CA ILE A 169 25.48 -9.35 -22.27
C ILE A 169 26.90 -8.80 -22.40
N SER A 170 27.79 -9.07 -21.43
CA SER A 170 29.14 -8.49 -21.34
C SER A 170 29.94 -8.60 -22.65
N ASN A 171 29.85 -9.75 -23.32
CA ASN A 171 30.62 -10.04 -24.53
C ASN A 171 29.99 -9.49 -25.82
N TYR A 172 28.74 -9.02 -25.75
CA TYR A 172 27.99 -8.50 -26.90
C TYR A 172 27.92 -6.97 -26.90
N LEU A 173 28.38 -6.32 -25.84
CA LEU A 173 28.40 -4.87 -25.68
C LEU A 173 29.50 -4.19 -26.52
N ARG A 174 29.15 -3.02 -27.06
CA ARG A 174 30.04 -2.05 -27.67
C ARG A 174 30.41 -1.01 -26.63
N TYR A 175 31.50 -1.25 -25.92
CA TYR A 175 32.00 -0.36 -24.87
C TYR A 175 32.47 0.99 -25.43
N GLY A 176 31.94 2.09 -24.90
CA GLY A 176 32.14 3.44 -25.40
C GLY A 176 31.35 3.76 -26.68
N GLY A 177 30.40 2.91 -27.06
CA GLY A 177 29.52 3.10 -28.21
C GLY A 177 28.06 2.80 -27.89
N GLU A 178 27.21 2.94 -28.92
CA GLU A 178 25.78 2.65 -28.83
C GLU A 178 25.51 1.13 -28.92
N ASN A 179 24.60 0.67 -28.08
CA ASN A 179 24.10 -0.69 -28.00
C ASN A 179 22.61 -0.72 -28.26
N VAL A 180 22.13 -1.77 -28.92
CA VAL A 180 20.71 -1.95 -29.24
C VAL A 180 20.22 -3.27 -28.67
N LEU A 181 19.14 -3.22 -27.89
CA LEU A 181 18.35 -4.40 -27.52
C LEU A 181 17.13 -4.51 -28.43
N SER A 182 16.75 -5.75 -28.74
CA SER A 182 15.51 -6.06 -29.45
C SER A 182 14.88 -7.28 -28.80
N ILE A 183 13.63 -7.15 -28.37
CA ILE A 183 12.86 -8.21 -27.72
C ILE A 183 11.59 -8.41 -28.53
N ARG A 184 11.35 -9.65 -28.98
CA ARG A 184 10.08 -10.06 -29.59
C ARG A 184 9.29 -10.83 -28.55
N VAL A 185 8.08 -10.40 -28.25
CA VAL A 185 7.17 -11.03 -27.28
C VAL A 185 5.97 -11.61 -28.04
N ASP A 186 5.66 -12.88 -27.78
CA ASP A 186 4.63 -13.63 -28.49
C ASP A 186 3.54 -14.09 -27.51
N ALA A 187 2.42 -13.38 -27.51
CA ALA A 187 1.26 -13.66 -26.69
C ALA A 187 0.17 -14.41 -27.48
N THR A 188 0.53 -15.13 -28.54
CA THR A 188 -0.43 -15.89 -29.37
C THR A 188 -1.03 -17.10 -28.63
N GLN A 189 -0.32 -17.60 -27.61
CA GLN A 189 -0.74 -18.72 -26.77
C GLN A 189 -0.91 -18.30 -25.31
N TYR A 190 -1.72 -19.06 -24.57
CA TYR A 190 -2.06 -18.78 -23.18
C TYR A 190 -1.44 -19.81 -22.21
N GLU A 191 -1.18 -19.43 -20.96
CA GLU A 191 -0.78 -20.36 -19.88
C GLU A 191 -1.95 -20.64 -18.94
N GLY A 192 -2.90 -19.71 -18.82
CA GLY A 192 -4.01 -19.74 -17.86
C GLY A 192 -5.40 -19.73 -18.50
N TRP A 193 -6.39 -19.50 -17.64
CA TRP A 193 -7.81 -19.31 -17.99
C TRP A 193 -8.36 -18.04 -17.33
N PHE A 194 -7.52 -17.00 -17.29
CA PHE A 194 -7.77 -15.71 -16.67
C PHE A 194 -6.98 -14.64 -17.43
N TYR A 195 -7.21 -13.36 -17.18
CA TYR A 195 -6.43 -12.31 -17.86
C TYR A 195 -4.94 -12.31 -17.44
N GLU A 196 -4.06 -12.66 -18.38
CA GLU A 196 -2.62 -12.72 -18.13
C GLU A 196 -1.92 -11.40 -18.50
N GLY A 197 -2.52 -10.62 -19.40
CA GLY A 197 -1.92 -9.45 -20.04
C GLY A 197 -1.02 -9.85 -21.21
N ALA A 198 -0.32 -8.89 -21.80
CA ALA A 198 0.68 -9.16 -22.84
C ALA A 198 1.80 -8.12 -22.85
N GLY A 199 3.06 -8.58 -22.86
CA GLY A 199 4.25 -7.72 -22.91
C GLY A 199 5.20 -7.85 -21.75
N ILE A 200 6.11 -6.88 -21.63
CA ILE A 200 7.07 -6.80 -20.53
C ILE A 200 6.39 -6.11 -19.35
N TYR A 201 5.55 -6.87 -18.65
CA TYR A 201 4.64 -6.37 -17.62
C TYR A 201 5.24 -6.31 -16.20
N ARG A 202 6.53 -6.67 -16.04
CA ARG A 202 7.33 -6.44 -14.83
C ARG A 202 8.62 -5.70 -15.16
N HIS A 203 9.37 -5.30 -14.13
CA HIS A 203 10.60 -4.53 -14.26
C HIS A 203 11.69 -5.21 -15.08
N VAL A 204 12.52 -4.37 -15.69
CA VAL A 204 13.77 -4.74 -16.33
C VAL A 204 14.93 -4.07 -15.60
N TRP A 205 16.04 -4.78 -15.45
CA TRP A 205 17.24 -4.32 -14.77
C TRP A 205 18.48 -4.56 -15.62
N LEU A 206 19.41 -3.60 -15.59
CA LEU A 206 20.78 -3.77 -16.06
C LEU A 206 21.69 -3.89 -14.84
N ASN A 207 22.15 -5.10 -14.58
CA ASN A 207 23.04 -5.41 -13.46
C ASN A 207 24.50 -5.29 -13.92
N GLN A 208 25.33 -4.59 -13.15
CA GLN A 208 26.77 -4.43 -13.37
C GLN A 208 27.54 -4.92 -12.14
N TYR A 209 28.51 -5.81 -12.30
CA TYR A 209 29.29 -6.37 -11.18
C TYR A 209 30.68 -6.85 -11.62
N ASP A 210 31.55 -7.15 -10.65
CA ASP A 210 32.91 -7.70 -10.87
C ASP A 210 32.86 -9.11 -11.49
N PRO A 211 33.87 -9.57 -12.24
CA PRO A 211 33.95 -10.97 -12.70
C PRO A 211 33.99 -12.02 -11.60
N VAL A 212 34.38 -11.66 -10.37
CA VAL A 212 34.24 -12.51 -9.18
C VAL A 212 33.15 -11.92 -8.29
N HIS A 213 31.99 -12.58 -8.26
CA HIS A 213 30.76 -11.95 -7.79
C HIS A 213 29.84 -12.91 -7.03
N LEU A 214 28.81 -12.34 -6.42
CA LEU A 214 27.62 -13.02 -5.93
C LEU A 214 26.84 -13.60 -7.12
N ASP A 215 26.39 -14.84 -6.98
CA ASP A 215 25.54 -15.53 -7.96
C ASP A 215 24.15 -14.84 -8.15
N GLU A 216 23.34 -15.33 -9.09
CA GLU A 216 21.93 -14.95 -9.17
C GLU A 216 21.11 -15.54 -8.01
N ASN A 217 20.24 -14.74 -7.38
CA ASN A 217 19.56 -15.06 -6.12
C ASN A 217 20.53 -15.62 -5.04
N PRO A 218 21.58 -14.87 -4.69
CA PRO A 218 22.79 -15.41 -4.07
C PRO A 218 22.65 -15.78 -2.59
N VAL A 219 21.58 -15.33 -1.93
CA VAL A 219 21.47 -15.40 -0.46
C VAL A 219 20.30 -16.26 -0.02
N PHE A 220 20.59 -17.28 0.77
CA PHE A 220 19.59 -17.94 1.61
C PHE A 220 19.79 -17.54 3.06
N VAL A 221 18.80 -16.85 3.64
CA VAL A 221 18.75 -16.56 5.08
C VAL A 221 17.61 -17.30 5.73
N HIS A 222 17.92 -18.00 6.81
CA HIS A 222 16.91 -18.60 7.68
C HIS A 222 17.35 -18.51 9.15
N THR A 223 16.41 -18.73 10.07
CA THR A 223 16.63 -18.49 11.50
C THR A 223 16.15 -19.64 12.36
N THR A 224 16.85 -19.89 13.47
CA THR A 224 16.32 -20.64 14.61
C THR A 224 16.18 -19.69 15.79
N VAL A 225 15.10 -19.85 16.57
CA VAL A 225 14.84 -19.01 17.74
C VAL A 225 14.77 -19.89 18.99
N GLN A 226 15.54 -19.55 20.01
CA GLN A 226 15.57 -20.24 21.29
C GLN A 226 15.49 -19.21 22.42
N LYS A 227 14.37 -19.18 23.16
CA LYS A 227 14.10 -18.18 24.21
C LYS A 227 14.31 -16.75 23.68
N ASN A 228 15.30 -16.02 24.21
CA ASN A 228 15.60 -14.63 23.86
C ASN A 228 16.76 -14.49 22.87
N THR A 229 17.16 -15.56 22.18
CA THR A 229 18.26 -15.52 21.21
C THR A 229 17.80 -16.14 19.88
N ALA A 230 18.17 -15.51 18.77
CA ALA A 230 18.03 -16.08 17.43
C ALA A 230 19.41 -16.36 16.83
N THR A 231 19.56 -17.51 16.18
CA THR A 231 20.70 -17.76 15.29
C THR A 231 20.25 -17.51 13.86
N VAL A 232 20.90 -16.56 13.20
CA VAL A 232 20.71 -16.25 11.78
C VAL A 232 21.74 -17.05 11.00
N TYR A 233 21.29 -17.91 10.09
CA TYR A 233 22.12 -18.64 9.16
C TYR A 233 22.09 -17.92 7.81
N VAL A 234 23.26 -17.72 7.21
CA VAL A 234 23.40 -17.05 5.93
C VAL A 234 24.23 -17.95 5.02
N GLU A 235 23.63 -18.40 3.93
CA GLU A 235 24.33 -19.06 2.84
C GLU A 235 24.49 -18.08 1.69
N THR A 236 25.73 -17.81 1.29
CA THR A 236 26.08 -16.86 0.21
C THR A 236 26.74 -17.60 -0.94
N SER A 237 26.09 -17.64 -2.09
CA SER A 237 26.61 -18.22 -3.32
C SER A 237 27.45 -17.20 -4.09
N VAL A 238 28.66 -17.61 -4.48
CA VAL A 238 29.64 -16.80 -5.20
C VAL A 238 30.19 -17.58 -6.40
N GLN A 239 30.60 -16.86 -7.43
CA GLN A 239 31.09 -17.41 -8.68
C GLN A 239 32.29 -16.61 -9.20
N ASN A 240 33.22 -17.29 -9.87
CA ASN A 240 34.33 -16.68 -10.59
C ASN A 240 34.16 -16.88 -12.10
N GLU A 241 33.72 -15.83 -12.78
CA GLU A 241 33.62 -15.76 -14.25
C GLU A 241 34.80 -15.00 -14.88
N SER A 242 35.87 -14.74 -14.10
CA SER A 242 37.12 -14.21 -14.63
C SER A 242 37.94 -15.31 -15.32
N TYR A 243 38.99 -14.91 -16.03
CA TYR A 243 39.90 -15.84 -16.72
C TYR A 243 41.07 -16.33 -15.86
N ALA A 244 41.03 -16.09 -14.54
CA ALA A 244 42.05 -16.55 -13.61
C ALA A 244 41.42 -17.05 -12.31
N SER A 245 42.12 -17.89 -11.57
CA SER A 245 41.69 -18.26 -10.22
C SER A 245 41.71 -17.05 -9.29
N ALA A 246 40.73 -16.97 -8.38
CA ALA A 246 40.57 -15.85 -7.47
C ALA A 246 40.52 -16.34 -6.02
N ASN A 247 41.22 -15.62 -5.13
CA ASN A 247 41.10 -15.79 -3.68
C ASN A 247 40.24 -14.66 -3.12
N ILE A 248 39.12 -15.01 -2.50
CA ILE A 248 38.17 -14.06 -1.93
C ILE A 248 37.90 -14.36 -0.46
N SER A 249 37.37 -13.38 0.26
CA SER A 249 36.74 -13.57 1.55
C SER A 249 35.27 -13.18 1.50
N VAL A 250 34.39 -14.00 2.05
CA VAL A 250 32.94 -13.77 2.10
C VAL A 250 32.50 -13.55 3.55
N SER A 251 31.77 -12.48 3.83
CA SER A 251 31.07 -12.20 5.09
C SER A 251 29.65 -11.72 4.84
N ALA A 252 28.84 -11.60 5.90
CA ALA A 252 27.50 -11.03 5.83
C ALA A 252 27.27 -10.09 7.01
N ILE A 253 26.84 -8.86 6.72
CA ILE A 253 26.48 -7.85 7.72
C ILE A 253 24.96 -7.91 7.95
N ILE A 254 24.54 -7.91 9.21
CA ILE A 254 23.12 -7.78 9.58
C ILE A 254 22.87 -6.39 10.14
N THR A 255 21.82 -5.72 9.65
CA THR A 255 21.36 -4.43 10.18
C THR A 255 19.91 -4.47 10.62
N ASP A 256 19.53 -3.57 11.50
CA ASP A 256 18.12 -3.29 11.80
C ASP A 256 17.43 -2.51 10.67
N ARG A 257 16.16 -2.14 10.90
CA ARG A 257 15.36 -1.38 9.93
C ARG A 257 15.86 0.06 9.71
N ASP A 258 16.58 0.62 10.67
CA ASP A 258 17.12 1.99 10.62
C ASP A 258 18.54 2.04 10.01
N GLY A 259 19.10 0.86 9.70
CA GLY A 259 20.42 0.71 9.10
C GLY A 259 21.55 0.57 10.11
N ASN A 260 21.27 0.48 11.41
CA ASN A 260 22.30 0.25 12.42
C ASN A 260 22.81 -1.19 12.33
N LYS A 261 24.13 -1.37 12.36
CA LYS A 261 24.77 -2.69 12.31
C LYS A 261 24.49 -3.45 13.62
N ILE A 262 23.83 -4.59 13.50
CA ILE A 262 23.61 -5.56 14.59
C ILE A 262 24.82 -6.48 14.75
N GLY A 263 25.45 -6.86 13.63
CA GLY A 263 26.66 -7.67 13.65
C GLY A 263 27.17 -8.02 12.25
N GLU A 264 28.26 -8.78 12.20
CA GLU A 264 28.85 -9.31 10.96
C GLU A 264 29.36 -10.74 11.22
N THR A 265 29.14 -11.63 10.27
CA THR A 265 29.63 -13.01 10.34
C THR A 265 31.15 -13.07 10.18
N THR A 266 31.79 -14.10 10.73
CA THR A 266 33.22 -14.34 10.51
C THR A 266 33.51 -14.55 9.04
N ALA A 267 34.39 -13.74 8.46
CA ALA A 267 34.81 -13.86 7.07
C ALA A 267 35.41 -15.25 6.77
N LYS A 268 34.99 -15.86 5.66
CA LYS A 268 35.51 -17.15 5.19
C LYS A 268 36.31 -16.94 3.91
N ILE A 269 37.54 -17.44 3.88
CA ILE A 269 38.41 -17.39 2.71
C ILE A 269 38.08 -18.57 1.79
N VAL A 270 37.95 -18.29 0.49
CA VAL A 270 37.62 -19.26 -0.54
C VAL A 270 38.50 -19.01 -1.75
N SER A 271 39.05 -20.09 -2.32
CA SER A 271 39.75 -20.08 -3.60
C SER A 271 38.79 -20.60 -4.66
N LEU A 272 38.56 -19.82 -5.71
CA LEU A 272 37.68 -20.17 -6.83
C LEU A 272 38.50 -20.32 -8.10
N SER A 273 38.43 -21.48 -8.73
CA SER A 273 38.93 -21.72 -10.08
C SER A 273 38.08 -20.98 -11.12
N VAL A 274 38.56 -20.89 -12.35
CA VAL A 274 37.79 -20.30 -13.46
C VAL A 274 36.48 -21.08 -13.64
N ASN A 275 35.37 -20.34 -13.72
CA ASN A 275 33.98 -20.85 -13.79
C ASN A 275 33.53 -21.66 -12.56
N GLU A 276 34.29 -21.64 -11.46
CA GLU A 276 33.88 -22.29 -10.22
C GLU A 276 32.80 -21.45 -9.52
N LYS A 277 31.79 -22.15 -9.01
CA LYS A 277 30.71 -21.63 -8.19
C LYS A 277 30.65 -22.40 -6.89
N THR A 278 30.48 -21.70 -5.77
CA THR A 278 30.39 -22.32 -4.45
C THR A 278 29.49 -21.53 -3.50
N THR A 279 29.05 -22.16 -2.42
CA THR A 279 28.18 -21.56 -1.41
C THR A 279 28.89 -21.55 -0.06
N VAL A 280 29.05 -20.36 0.50
CA VAL A 280 29.67 -20.14 1.82
C VAL A 280 28.58 -20.10 2.88
N LYS A 281 28.67 -20.99 3.86
CA LYS A 281 27.73 -21.05 5.00
C LYS A 281 28.29 -20.33 6.21
N GLN A 282 27.50 -19.43 6.79
CA GLN A 282 27.88 -18.58 7.93
C GLN A 282 26.71 -18.46 8.91
N SER A 283 27.00 -18.02 10.13
CA SER A 283 25.96 -17.73 11.12
C SER A 283 26.35 -16.59 12.06
N LEU A 284 25.32 -15.95 12.63
CA LEU A 284 25.43 -14.88 13.63
C LEU A 284 24.33 -15.06 14.69
N GLN A 285 24.66 -14.88 15.96
CA GLN A 285 23.66 -14.83 17.03
C GLN A 285 23.17 -13.40 17.27
N ILE A 286 21.86 -13.25 17.45
CA ILE A 286 21.20 -11.98 17.78
C ILE A 286 20.46 -12.18 19.10
N ASN A 287 20.77 -11.33 20.08
CA ASN A 287 20.10 -11.31 21.38
C ASN A 287 18.89 -10.39 21.34
N ASN A 288 17.82 -10.79 22.04
CA ASN A 288 16.53 -10.11 22.09
C ASN A 288 16.02 -9.72 20.68
N PRO A 289 15.91 -10.68 19.74
CA PRO A 289 15.46 -10.39 18.38
C PRO A 289 14.02 -9.86 18.38
N LYS A 290 13.74 -8.88 17.53
CA LYS A 290 12.36 -8.49 17.20
C LYS A 290 11.82 -9.47 16.17
N LEU A 291 10.80 -10.21 16.54
CA LEU A 291 10.23 -11.24 15.68
C LEU A 291 9.31 -10.62 14.63
N TRP A 292 9.33 -11.18 13.43
CA TRP A 292 8.31 -10.91 12.43
C TRP A 292 7.02 -11.66 12.79
N SER A 293 5.89 -10.95 12.75
CA SER A 293 4.55 -11.48 13.02
C SER A 293 3.52 -10.84 12.08
N LEU A 294 2.26 -11.28 12.15
CA LEU A 294 1.17 -10.70 11.35
C LEU A 294 0.79 -9.28 11.80
N GLU A 295 1.05 -8.97 13.07
CA GLU A 295 0.70 -7.72 13.73
C GLU A 295 1.90 -6.75 13.82
N ASP A 296 3.10 -7.26 14.08
CA ASP A 296 4.38 -6.52 14.00
C ASP A 296 5.31 -7.20 12.98
N PRO A 297 5.24 -6.83 11.69
CA PRO A 297 6.07 -7.42 10.63
C PRO A 297 7.49 -6.83 10.61
N TYR A 298 8.28 -7.07 11.66
CA TYR A 298 9.64 -6.53 11.77
C TYR A 298 10.63 -7.17 10.79
N LEU A 299 11.28 -6.35 9.95
CA LEU A 299 12.27 -6.78 8.97
C LEU A 299 13.67 -6.24 9.28
N TYR A 300 14.64 -7.14 9.30
CA TYR A 300 16.08 -6.85 9.28
C TYR A 300 16.60 -6.79 7.84
N ARG A 301 17.88 -6.45 7.68
CA ARG A 301 18.59 -6.57 6.40
C ARG A 301 19.84 -7.42 6.52
N VAL A 302 20.07 -8.25 5.51
CA VAL A 302 21.32 -8.99 5.30
C VAL A 302 22.07 -8.36 4.12
N ILE A 303 23.37 -8.15 4.30
CA ILE A 303 24.26 -7.56 3.31
C ILE A 303 25.44 -8.53 3.14
N PRO A 304 25.42 -9.46 2.16
CA PRO A 304 26.59 -10.25 1.82
C PRO A 304 27.71 -9.33 1.31
N VAL A 305 28.96 -9.65 1.66
CA VAL A 305 30.14 -8.87 1.31
C VAL A 305 31.22 -9.80 0.78
N VAL A 306 31.57 -9.63 -0.50
CA VAL A 306 32.67 -10.34 -1.16
C VAL A 306 33.86 -9.39 -1.22
N ARG A 307 35.01 -9.84 -0.72
CA ARG A 307 36.26 -9.08 -0.79
C ARG A 307 37.36 -9.83 -1.52
N SER A 308 38.16 -9.11 -2.30
CA SER A 308 39.43 -9.58 -2.86
C SER A 308 40.54 -8.62 -2.45
N ALA A 309 41.67 -9.16 -1.99
CA ALA A 309 42.79 -8.37 -1.45
C ALA A 309 42.36 -7.30 -0.42
N GLY A 310 41.37 -7.62 0.42
CA GLY A 310 40.82 -6.72 1.45
C GLY A 310 39.82 -5.66 0.96
N LYS A 311 39.60 -5.52 -0.36
CA LYS A 311 38.63 -4.58 -0.95
C LYS A 311 37.30 -5.25 -1.24
N ILE A 312 36.18 -4.57 -0.99
CA ILE A 312 34.84 -5.06 -1.36
C ILE A 312 34.68 -4.99 -2.88
N ILE A 313 34.51 -6.15 -3.52
CA ILE A 313 34.32 -6.24 -4.98
C ILE A 313 32.87 -6.51 -5.37
N ASP A 314 32.09 -7.11 -4.48
CA ASP A 314 30.66 -7.31 -4.69
C ASP A 314 29.88 -7.32 -3.37
N THR A 315 28.65 -6.83 -3.42
CA THR A 315 27.70 -6.79 -2.30
C THR A 315 26.28 -6.60 -2.83
N ASP A 316 25.30 -7.09 -2.08
CA ASP A 316 23.88 -6.86 -2.33
C ASP A 316 23.16 -6.64 -0.99
N LYS A 317 21.85 -6.37 -1.00
CA LYS A 317 21.05 -6.10 0.19
C LYS A 317 19.67 -6.72 0.06
N MET A 318 19.33 -7.57 1.03
CA MET A 318 18.03 -8.24 1.10
C MET A 318 17.38 -8.01 2.46
N ARG A 319 16.04 -7.87 2.48
CA ARG A 319 15.25 -7.86 3.72
C ARG A 319 14.94 -9.28 4.16
N PHE A 320 14.92 -9.54 5.46
CA PHE A 320 14.47 -10.81 6.02
C PHE A 320 13.81 -10.59 7.39
N GLY A 321 12.94 -11.53 7.79
CA GLY A 321 12.29 -11.53 9.10
C GLY A 321 12.77 -12.69 9.96
N ILE A 322 12.88 -12.47 11.27
CA ILE A 322 13.18 -13.54 12.24
C ILE A 322 11.85 -14.09 12.74
N ARG A 323 11.53 -15.35 12.44
CA ARG A 323 10.31 -16.00 12.94
C ARG A 323 10.50 -17.51 13.07
N THR A 324 9.64 -18.16 13.84
CA THR A 324 9.43 -19.62 13.76
C THR A 324 8.07 -19.89 13.15
N PHE A 325 7.95 -21.00 12.42
CA PHE A 325 6.69 -21.38 11.81
C PHE A 325 6.59 -22.90 11.72
N ASP A 326 5.49 -23.45 12.25
CA ASP A 326 5.25 -24.88 12.31
C ASP A 326 3.85 -25.20 11.79
N ILE A 327 3.75 -26.27 11.01
CA ILE A 327 2.48 -26.78 10.47
C ILE A 327 2.35 -28.23 10.92
N THR A 328 1.27 -28.50 11.64
CA THR A 328 1.00 -29.82 12.21
C THR A 328 -0.47 -30.18 11.99
N THR A 329 -0.86 -31.40 12.35
CA THR A 329 -2.27 -31.80 12.38
C THR A 329 -3.09 -31.06 13.43
N LYS A 330 -2.44 -30.30 14.33
CA LYS A 330 -3.08 -29.50 15.38
C LYS A 330 -3.21 -28.01 15.00
N GLY A 331 -2.79 -27.62 13.80
CA GLY A 331 -2.87 -26.23 13.35
C GLY A 331 -1.54 -25.67 12.85
N VAL A 332 -1.59 -24.37 12.56
CA VAL A 332 -0.45 -23.55 12.14
C VAL A 332 0.01 -22.70 13.32
N PHE A 333 1.31 -22.64 13.56
CA PHE A 333 1.89 -21.88 14.67
C PHE A 333 2.94 -20.91 14.13
N LEU A 334 2.75 -19.61 14.36
CA LEU A 334 3.72 -18.56 14.06
C LEU A 334 4.28 -18.04 15.40
N ASN A 335 5.59 -18.15 15.60
CA ASN A 335 6.24 -17.80 16.88
C ASN A 335 5.61 -18.52 18.08
N GLY A 336 5.13 -19.76 17.89
CA GLY A 336 4.42 -20.54 18.91
C GLY A 336 2.95 -20.16 19.14
N LYS A 337 2.45 -19.08 18.51
CA LYS A 337 1.03 -18.67 18.56
C LYS A 337 0.24 -19.41 17.49
N TYR A 338 -0.81 -20.12 17.89
CA TYR A 338 -1.77 -20.73 16.96
C TYR A 338 -2.41 -19.66 16.07
N ILE A 339 -2.49 -19.95 14.77
CA ILE A 339 -3.21 -19.13 13.80
C ILE A 339 -4.10 -20.03 12.91
N LYS A 340 -5.24 -19.48 12.53
CA LYS A 340 -6.11 -20.02 11.47
C LYS A 340 -5.80 -19.28 10.17
N LEU A 341 -5.64 -20.00 9.06
CA LEU A 341 -5.44 -19.42 7.74
C LEU A 341 -6.76 -18.80 7.24
N LYS A 342 -6.75 -17.48 7.09
CA LYS A 342 -7.85 -16.62 6.59
C LYS A 342 -7.38 -16.03 5.27
N GLY A 343 -7.29 -16.89 4.26
CA GLY A 343 -6.59 -16.62 3.02
C GLY A 343 -7.50 -16.13 1.90
N THR A 344 -6.90 -15.52 0.89
CA THR A 344 -7.55 -15.23 -0.40
C THR A 344 -6.67 -15.67 -1.57
N ASN A 345 -7.28 -16.22 -2.60
CA ASN A 345 -6.69 -16.40 -3.93
C ASN A 345 -6.82 -15.09 -4.69
N ASN A 346 -5.78 -14.70 -5.41
CA ASN A 346 -5.80 -13.45 -6.16
C ASN A 346 -4.92 -13.57 -7.42
N HIS A 347 -5.49 -13.15 -8.55
CA HIS A 347 -4.74 -12.90 -9.78
C HIS A 347 -4.00 -11.55 -9.72
N GLN A 348 -3.11 -11.30 -10.67
CA GLN A 348 -2.17 -10.19 -10.60
C GLN A 348 -2.72 -8.84 -11.10
N ASP A 349 -3.83 -8.81 -11.84
CA ASP A 349 -4.32 -7.60 -12.52
C ASP A 349 -5.10 -6.64 -11.61
N HIS A 350 -5.22 -5.39 -12.07
CA HIS A 350 -6.00 -4.33 -11.43
C HIS A 350 -6.66 -3.44 -12.50
N ALA A 351 -7.80 -2.85 -12.17
CA ALA A 351 -8.55 -1.98 -13.07
C ALA A 351 -7.67 -0.85 -13.63
N GLY A 352 -7.83 -0.51 -14.91
CA GLY A 352 -7.07 0.55 -15.55
C GLY A 352 -5.64 0.20 -15.96
N VAL A 353 -4.94 -0.73 -15.30
CA VAL A 353 -3.52 -1.03 -15.55
C VAL A 353 -3.22 -2.44 -16.03
N GLY A 354 -4.20 -3.36 -16.00
CA GLY A 354 -3.99 -4.74 -16.43
C GLY A 354 -2.98 -5.43 -15.52
N SER A 355 -2.03 -6.19 -16.07
CA SER A 355 -0.99 -6.89 -15.30
C SER A 355 0.24 -6.02 -14.98
N ALA A 356 0.37 -4.83 -15.62
CA ALA A 356 1.49 -3.92 -15.44
C ALA A 356 1.27 -2.96 -14.25
N LEU A 357 1.16 -3.53 -13.04
CA LEU A 357 0.89 -2.77 -11.82
C LEU A 357 2.13 -1.98 -11.39
N PRO A 358 2.00 -0.67 -11.08
CA PRO A 358 2.99 0.04 -10.28
C PRO A 358 3.18 -0.61 -8.91
N ASP A 359 4.39 -0.50 -8.33
CA ASP A 359 4.75 -1.09 -7.04
C ASP A 359 3.76 -0.71 -5.92
N TYR A 360 3.32 0.54 -5.91
CA TYR A 360 2.35 1.02 -4.93
C TYR A 360 1.02 0.27 -5.01
N LEU A 361 0.57 -0.13 -6.20
CA LEU A 361 -0.67 -0.89 -6.36
C LEU A 361 -0.56 -2.29 -5.76
N GLN A 362 0.63 -2.89 -5.74
CA GLN A 362 0.85 -4.15 -5.02
C GLN A 362 0.63 -3.97 -3.51
N TYR A 363 1.17 -2.88 -2.95
CA TYR A 363 0.95 -2.53 -1.55
C TYR A 363 -0.52 -2.25 -1.24
N TYR A 364 -1.17 -1.43 -2.05
CA TYR A 364 -2.57 -1.06 -1.93
C TYR A 364 -3.49 -2.29 -1.87
N ARG A 365 -3.32 -3.25 -2.78
CA ARG A 365 -4.17 -4.45 -2.83
C ARG A 365 -4.00 -5.34 -1.59
N ILE A 366 -2.76 -5.55 -1.13
CA ILE A 366 -2.51 -6.31 0.11
C ILE A 366 -3.07 -5.58 1.33
N PHE A 367 -2.98 -4.25 1.35
CA PHE A 367 -3.56 -3.43 2.41
C PHE A 367 -5.09 -3.64 2.51
N LEU A 368 -5.82 -3.59 1.40
CA LEU A 368 -7.28 -3.83 1.40
C LEU A 368 -7.64 -5.22 1.94
N LEU A 369 -6.93 -6.26 1.48
CA LEU A 369 -7.13 -7.63 1.97
C LEU A 369 -6.87 -7.75 3.48
N LYS A 370 -5.85 -7.07 3.98
CA LYS A 370 -5.56 -6.99 5.42
C LYS A 370 -6.69 -6.28 6.17
N GLN A 371 -7.26 -5.20 5.63
CA GLN A 371 -8.39 -4.48 6.24
C GLN A 371 -9.66 -5.33 6.36
N MET A 372 -9.89 -6.21 5.40
CA MET A 372 -10.96 -7.21 5.43
C MET A 372 -10.77 -8.24 6.54
N GLY A 373 -9.52 -8.52 6.93
CA GLY A 373 -9.17 -9.54 7.91
C GLY A 373 -8.41 -10.74 7.35
N SER A 374 -7.97 -10.65 6.09
CA SER A 374 -7.10 -11.68 5.52
C SER A 374 -5.74 -11.67 6.20
N ASN A 375 -5.20 -12.85 6.46
CA ASN A 375 -3.84 -13.04 7.00
C ASN A 375 -2.95 -13.92 6.12
N ALA A 376 -3.50 -14.41 5.00
CA ALA A 376 -2.76 -15.21 4.02
C ALA A 376 -3.18 -14.87 2.58
N TYR A 377 -2.26 -15.02 1.65
CA TYR A 377 -2.42 -14.77 0.23
C TYR A 377 -1.91 -15.99 -0.54
N ARG A 378 -2.68 -16.49 -1.52
CA ARG A 378 -2.21 -17.50 -2.48
C ARG A 378 -2.01 -16.84 -3.84
N THR A 379 -0.83 -17.05 -4.43
CA THR A 379 -0.44 -16.46 -5.71
C THR A 379 -1.02 -17.25 -6.87
N SER A 380 -2.35 -17.30 -6.96
CA SER A 380 -3.09 -18.07 -7.96
C SER A 380 -2.86 -17.53 -9.38
N HIS A 381 -2.23 -18.25 -10.30
CA HIS A 381 -1.55 -19.55 -10.14
C HIS A 381 -0.13 -19.48 -10.69
N ASN A 382 0.67 -18.56 -10.19
CA ASN A 382 1.98 -18.28 -10.75
C ASN A 382 2.94 -17.63 -9.76
N PRO A 383 4.25 -17.72 -10.04
CA PRO A 383 5.26 -16.93 -9.35
C PRO A 383 4.85 -15.44 -9.28
N PRO A 384 4.79 -14.83 -8.09
CA PRO A 384 4.39 -13.44 -7.92
C PRO A 384 5.50 -12.49 -8.38
N THR A 385 5.21 -11.19 -8.44
CA THR A 385 6.28 -10.18 -8.55
C THR A 385 6.99 -9.96 -7.21
N LYS A 386 8.21 -9.44 -7.25
CA LYS A 386 9.02 -9.15 -6.05
C LYS A 386 8.34 -8.14 -5.13
N GLU A 387 7.65 -7.17 -5.72
CA GLU A 387 6.98 -6.03 -5.08
C GLU A 387 5.74 -6.47 -4.31
N LEU A 388 5.03 -7.52 -4.78
CA LEU A 388 3.93 -8.15 -4.03
C LEU A 388 4.44 -8.80 -2.75
N LEU A 389 5.54 -9.56 -2.83
CA LEU A 389 6.17 -10.16 -1.65
C LEU A 389 6.75 -9.08 -0.73
N ASP A 390 7.25 -7.98 -1.28
CA ASP A 390 7.70 -6.82 -0.51
C ASP A 390 6.54 -6.16 0.26
N ALA A 391 5.35 -6.09 -0.32
CA ALA A 391 4.13 -5.64 0.35
C ALA A 391 3.69 -6.63 1.45
N CYS A 392 3.64 -7.93 1.15
CA CYS A 392 3.28 -8.97 2.12
C CYS A 392 4.23 -9.04 3.32
N ASP A 393 5.55 -8.96 3.08
CA ASP A 393 6.57 -8.89 4.13
C ASP A 393 6.34 -7.66 5.03
N SER A 394 5.96 -6.51 4.46
CA SER A 394 5.83 -5.23 5.17
C SER A 394 4.48 -5.06 5.89
N LEU A 395 3.43 -5.73 5.43
CA LEU A 395 2.06 -5.68 5.98
C LEU A 395 1.71 -6.88 6.87
N GLY A 396 2.60 -7.86 6.99
CA GLY A 396 2.36 -9.06 7.80
C GLY A 396 1.30 -9.97 7.17
N MET A 397 1.48 -10.34 5.91
CA MET A 397 0.62 -11.26 5.16
C MET A 397 1.39 -12.55 4.87
N LEU A 398 0.86 -13.72 5.21
CA LEU A 398 1.49 -14.99 4.83
C LEU A 398 1.28 -15.28 3.35
N VAL A 399 2.25 -15.90 2.68
CA VAL A 399 2.15 -16.24 1.26
C VAL A 399 2.30 -17.74 1.04
N LEU A 400 1.28 -18.33 0.43
CA LEU A 400 1.37 -19.63 -0.25
C LEU A 400 1.81 -19.36 -1.68
N ASP A 401 3.11 -19.58 -1.93
CA ASP A 401 3.77 -19.18 -3.16
C ASP A 401 3.71 -20.33 -4.17
N GLU A 402 3.09 -20.07 -5.32
CA GLU A 402 2.59 -21.11 -6.23
C GLU A 402 3.35 -21.18 -7.55
N ASN A 403 3.76 -22.41 -7.88
CA ASN A 403 4.27 -22.77 -9.19
C ASN A 403 3.12 -22.92 -10.21
N ARG A 404 3.37 -22.60 -11.49
CA ARG A 404 2.31 -22.57 -12.51
C ARG A 404 1.77 -23.94 -12.88
N LEU A 405 2.62 -24.91 -13.25
CA LEU A 405 2.22 -26.24 -13.72
C LEU A 405 2.88 -27.37 -12.91
N LEU A 406 2.17 -28.48 -12.71
CA LEU A 406 2.74 -29.70 -12.13
C LEU A 406 3.59 -30.43 -13.18
N ASN A 407 4.87 -30.07 -13.30
CA ASN A 407 5.76 -30.63 -14.31
C ASN A 407 7.21 -30.70 -13.80
N SER A 408 7.93 -31.78 -14.15
CA SER A 408 9.33 -32.01 -13.75
C SER A 408 10.30 -32.12 -14.93
N SER A 409 9.89 -31.71 -16.14
CA SER A 409 10.82 -31.57 -17.26
C SER A 409 11.89 -30.51 -16.97
N PRO A 410 13.05 -30.52 -17.65
CA PRO A 410 14.16 -29.63 -17.32
C PRO A 410 13.77 -28.14 -17.25
N GLN A 411 12.92 -27.67 -18.16
CA GLN A 411 12.44 -26.27 -18.15
C GLN A 411 11.63 -25.97 -16.88
N TYR A 412 10.59 -26.75 -16.59
CA TYR A 412 9.71 -26.51 -15.44
C TYR A 412 10.41 -26.77 -14.10
N MET A 413 11.38 -27.68 -14.06
CA MET A 413 12.24 -27.85 -12.90
C MET A 413 13.09 -26.60 -12.66
N ASN A 414 13.69 -26.02 -13.70
CA ASN A 414 14.43 -24.76 -13.58
C ASN A 414 13.53 -23.60 -13.12
N ASP A 415 12.31 -23.52 -13.65
CA ASP A 415 11.31 -22.53 -13.23
C ASP A 415 10.96 -22.66 -11.73
N PHE A 416 10.78 -23.89 -11.25
CA PHE A 416 10.54 -24.17 -9.84
C PHE A 416 11.77 -23.88 -8.95
N GLU A 417 12.98 -24.20 -9.42
CA GLU A 417 14.21 -23.82 -8.73
C GLU A 417 14.36 -22.30 -8.61
N TRP A 418 14.03 -21.57 -9.69
CA TRP A 418 14.07 -20.12 -9.72
C TRP A 418 13.12 -19.52 -8.68
N LEU A 419 11.87 -20.00 -8.63
CA LEU A 419 10.87 -19.57 -7.66
C LEU A 419 11.41 -19.73 -6.23
N ILE A 420 11.85 -20.95 -5.87
CA ILE A 420 12.33 -21.22 -4.51
C ILE A 420 13.56 -20.37 -4.19
N LYS A 421 14.55 -20.30 -5.08
CA LYS A 421 15.80 -19.55 -4.81
C LYS A 421 15.52 -18.05 -4.63
N ARG A 422 14.62 -17.48 -5.42
CA ARG A 422 14.23 -16.07 -5.33
C ARG A 422 13.56 -15.75 -3.99
N ASP A 423 12.69 -16.63 -3.50
CA ASP A 423 11.73 -16.30 -2.43
C ASP A 423 11.94 -17.03 -1.10
N ARG A 424 12.84 -18.03 -1.01
CA ARG A 424 13.10 -18.80 0.24
C ARG A 424 13.58 -17.97 1.44
N SER A 425 14.06 -16.75 1.22
CA SER A 425 14.50 -15.84 2.30
C SER A 425 13.39 -14.88 2.77
N ARG A 426 12.19 -14.94 2.18
CA ARG A 426 11.05 -14.09 2.51
C ARG A 426 10.41 -14.46 3.83
N ALA A 427 10.05 -13.46 4.64
CA ALA A 427 9.39 -13.71 5.92
C ALA A 427 7.93 -14.17 5.71
N CYS A 428 7.25 -13.55 4.74
CA CYS A 428 5.85 -13.82 4.39
C CYS A 428 5.62 -15.22 3.82
N VAL A 429 6.52 -15.72 2.96
CA VAL A 429 6.36 -17.05 2.35
C VAL A 429 6.43 -18.10 3.44
N PHE A 430 5.41 -18.95 3.56
CA PHE A 430 5.33 -19.99 4.59
C PHE A 430 5.24 -21.40 4.02
N MET A 431 4.81 -21.53 2.78
CA MET A 431 4.62 -22.81 2.10
C MET A 431 4.69 -22.61 0.58
N TRP A 432 5.10 -23.66 -0.13
CA TRP A 432 5.15 -23.72 -1.60
C TRP A 432 3.95 -24.52 -2.15
N SER A 433 3.29 -24.05 -3.20
CA SER A 433 2.33 -24.86 -3.98
C SER A 433 3.01 -25.34 -5.27
N ILE A 434 3.00 -26.65 -5.53
CA ILE A 434 3.70 -27.23 -6.68
C ILE A 434 2.86 -27.23 -7.98
N GLY A 435 1.61 -26.77 -7.91
CA GLY A 435 0.69 -26.67 -9.05
C GLY A 435 -0.78 -26.62 -8.62
N ASN A 436 -1.68 -26.44 -9.59
CA ASN A 436 -3.13 -26.32 -9.39
C ASN A 436 -3.92 -27.15 -10.42
N GLU A 437 -4.84 -27.99 -9.95
CA GLU A 437 -5.92 -28.61 -10.75
C GLU A 437 -5.51 -29.30 -12.08
N GLU A 438 -4.36 -29.98 -12.08
CA GLU A 438 -3.85 -30.78 -13.19
C GLU A 438 -4.59 -32.13 -13.28
N GLN A 439 -5.89 -32.07 -13.61
CA GLN A 439 -6.87 -33.17 -13.56
C GLN A 439 -6.42 -34.44 -14.30
N TRP A 440 -5.61 -34.29 -15.35
CA TRP A 440 -5.09 -35.41 -16.15
C TRP A 440 -4.05 -36.26 -15.43
N VAL A 441 -3.36 -35.71 -14.42
CA VAL A 441 -2.19 -36.37 -13.79
C VAL A 441 -2.25 -36.42 -12.27
N HIS A 442 -2.94 -35.48 -11.61
CA HIS A 442 -2.84 -35.32 -10.15
C HIS A 442 -3.34 -36.50 -9.30
N SER A 443 -4.14 -37.40 -9.89
CA SER A 443 -4.81 -38.53 -9.23
C SER A 443 -4.24 -39.90 -9.65
N ASN A 444 -3.10 -39.92 -10.35
CA ASN A 444 -2.46 -41.15 -10.83
C ASN A 444 -0.96 -41.21 -10.52
N GLY A 445 -0.32 -42.33 -10.87
CA GLY A 445 1.10 -42.57 -10.60
C GLY A 445 2.04 -41.56 -11.25
N THR A 446 1.67 -40.95 -12.38
CA THR A 446 2.47 -39.91 -13.04
C THR A 446 2.53 -38.66 -12.17
N GLY A 447 1.39 -38.16 -11.69
CA GLY A 447 1.35 -37.00 -10.79
C GLY A 447 2.14 -37.24 -9.50
N LYS A 448 2.07 -38.46 -8.95
CA LYS A 448 2.88 -38.87 -7.79
C LYS A 448 4.38 -38.74 -8.05
N LEU A 449 4.87 -39.24 -9.18
CA LEU A 449 6.30 -39.18 -9.53
C LEU A 449 6.80 -37.75 -9.77
N ILE A 450 5.98 -36.91 -10.42
CA ILE A 450 6.29 -35.49 -10.61
C ILE A 450 6.36 -34.79 -9.26
N ALA A 451 5.37 -35.01 -8.38
CA ALA A 451 5.35 -34.44 -7.04
C ALA A 451 6.56 -34.86 -6.20
N LEU A 452 6.96 -36.14 -6.22
CA LEU A 452 8.18 -36.60 -5.54
C LEU A 452 9.43 -35.88 -6.05
N SER A 453 9.52 -35.64 -7.36
CA SER A 453 10.65 -34.92 -7.95
C SER A 453 10.72 -33.47 -7.47
N LEU A 454 9.58 -32.77 -7.47
CA LEU A 454 9.49 -31.39 -6.99
C LEU A 454 9.72 -31.30 -5.48
N LEU A 455 9.18 -32.22 -4.68
CA LEU A 455 9.41 -32.28 -3.23
C LEU A 455 10.89 -32.53 -2.88
N ALA A 456 11.56 -33.41 -3.62
CA ALA A 456 12.99 -33.64 -3.44
C ALA A 456 13.80 -32.37 -3.73
N LYS A 457 13.47 -31.67 -4.83
CA LYS A 457 14.11 -30.39 -5.18
C LYS A 457 13.83 -29.29 -4.17
N GLN A 458 12.59 -29.18 -3.69
CA GLN A 458 12.23 -28.22 -2.65
C GLN A 458 13.02 -28.47 -1.37
N LYS A 459 13.15 -29.72 -0.92
CA LYS A 459 13.92 -30.06 0.27
C LYS A 459 15.42 -29.76 0.11
N GLU A 460 15.96 -29.90 -1.10
CA GLU A 460 17.34 -29.52 -1.43
C GLU A 460 17.56 -28.01 -1.31
N LEU A 461 16.61 -27.21 -1.81
CA LEU A 461 16.77 -25.75 -1.93
C LEU A 461 16.27 -24.95 -0.72
N ASP A 462 15.20 -25.41 -0.06
CA ASP A 462 14.62 -24.78 1.12
C ASP A 462 14.04 -25.85 2.06
N PRO A 463 14.84 -26.44 2.96
CA PRO A 463 14.33 -27.42 3.92
C PRO A 463 13.50 -26.80 5.05
N THR A 464 13.32 -25.47 5.08
CA THR A 464 12.66 -24.75 6.19
C THR A 464 11.15 -24.59 6.01
N ARG A 465 10.63 -24.94 4.82
CA ARG A 465 9.20 -24.88 4.48
C ARG A 465 8.72 -26.21 3.92
N LEU A 466 7.41 -26.40 3.99
CA LEU A 466 6.71 -27.53 3.38
C LEU A 466 6.16 -27.13 2.01
N SER A 467 5.73 -28.15 1.26
CA SER A 467 4.97 -27.96 0.03
C SER A 467 3.55 -28.54 0.15
N THR A 468 2.63 -27.98 -0.61
CA THR A 468 1.29 -28.51 -0.90
C THR A 468 1.06 -28.57 -2.42
N TYR A 469 -0.09 -29.11 -2.83
CA TYR A 469 -0.57 -29.11 -4.20
C TYR A 469 -2.06 -28.79 -4.16
N ALA A 470 -2.52 -27.80 -4.93
CA ALA A 470 -3.93 -27.41 -4.95
C ALA A 470 -4.74 -28.35 -5.85
N ALA A 471 -5.71 -29.07 -5.28
CA ALA A 471 -6.45 -30.11 -5.98
C ALA A 471 -7.96 -30.04 -5.72
N ASP A 472 -8.74 -30.11 -6.79
CA ASP A 472 -10.21 -30.24 -6.81
C ASP A 472 -10.73 -31.66 -6.52
N ASN A 473 -9.86 -32.49 -5.94
CA ASN A 473 -10.18 -33.83 -5.46
C ASN A 473 -10.93 -33.77 -4.12
N GLY A 474 -11.93 -34.64 -3.99
CA GLY A 474 -12.61 -34.89 -2.71
C GLY A 474 -11.72 -35.72 -1.79
N LYS A 475 -12.26 -36.81 -1.24
CA LYS A 475 -11.52 -37.69 -0.34
C LYS A 475 -10.50 -38.63 -1.04
N GLN A 476 -10.22 -38.45 -2.34
CA GLN A 476 -9.29 -39.35 -3.04
C GLN A 476 -7.85 -39.22 -2.52
N PHE A 477 -7.24 -40.34 -2.14
CA PHE A 477 -5.87 -40.41 -1.62
C PHE A 477 -4.79 -40.66 -2.68
N TYR A 478 -5.11 -41.34 -3.78
CA TYR A 478 -4.12 -41.75 -4.80
C TYR A 478 -3.48 -40.56 -5.53
N GLY A 479 -2.28 -40.76 -6.10
CA GLY A 479 -1.56 -39.76 -6.90
C GLY A 479 -0.71 -38.80 -6.06
N VAL A 480 -0.84 -37.49 -6.31
CA VAL A 480 -0.07 -36.45 -5.60
C VAL A 480 -0.35 -36.47 -4.09
N ASN A 481 -1.60 -36.80 -3.71
CA ASN A 481 -2.06 -36.81 -2.32
C ASN A 481 -1.34 -37.86 -1.45
N GLU A 482 -0.77 -38.91 -2.05
CA GLU A 482 -0.01 -39.95 -1.34
C GLU A 482 1.32 -39.44 -0.78
N VAL A 483 1.88 -38.38 -1.35
CA VAL A 483 3.26 -37.93 -1.07
C VAL A 483 3.33 -36.50 -0.54
N ILE A 484 2.27 -35.71 -0.69
CA ILE A 484 2.27 -34.31 -0.30
C ILE A 484 2.25 -34.16 1.25
N PRO A 485 3.15 -33.34 1.84
CA PRO A 485 3.19 -33.15 3.29
C PRO A 485 1.91 -32.55 3.89
N VAL A 486 1.26 -31.63 3.15
CA VAL A 486 0.00 -30.99 3.54
C VAL A 486 -1.01 -31.22 2.42
N ARG A 487 -2.08 -31.96 2.74
CA ARG A 487 -3.18 -32.21 1.79
C ARG A 487 -4.05 -30.96 1.72
N SER A 488 -4.37 -30.52 0.52
CA SER A 488 -5.25 -29.37 0.32
C SER A 488 -6.59 -29.76 -0.32
N PHE A 489 -7.55 -28.86 -0.37
CA PHE A 489 -8.81 -29.04 -1.09
C PHE A 489 -9.10 -27.74 -1.85
N ASN A 490 -9.40 -27.87 -3.14
CA ASN A 490 -10.15 -26.85 -3.86
C ASN A 490 -11.63 -27.24 -3.78
N TYR A 491 -12.44 -26.33 -3.24
CA TYR A 491 -13.86 -26.51 -2.95
C TYR A 491 -14.07 -27.71 -2.02
N ARG A 492 -14.85 -28.72 -2.45
CA ARG A 492 -15.01 -30.05 -1.80
C ARG A 492 -15.13 -30.04 -0.26
N HIS A 493 -15.65 -28.96 0.32
CA HIS A 493 -15.64 -28.69 1.76
C HIS A 493 -16.33 -29.79 2.59
N LYS A 494 -17.29 -30.50 2.00
CA LYS A 494 -18.01 -31.63 2.63
C LYS A 494 -17.20 -32.92 2.73
N GLU A 495 -16.10 -33.04 1.98
CA GLU A 495 -15.26 -34.24 1.96
C GLU A 495 -14.06 -34.15 2.91
N VAL A 496 -13.78 -32.96 3.46
CA VAL A 496 -12.60 -32.70 4.31
C VAL A 496 -12.65 -33.55 5.59
N GLU A 497 -13.79 -33.58 6.28
CA GLU A 497 -13.97 -34.39 7.49
C GLU A 497 -13.80 -35.89 7.21
N LYS A 498 -14.39 -36.38 6.10
CA LYS A 498 -14.26 -37.79 5.71
C LYS A 498 -12.80 -38.17 5.45
N TYR A 499 -12.07 -37.32 4.73
CA TYR A 499 -10.64 -37.52 4.50
C TYR A 499 -9.84 -37.48 5.81
N HIS A 500 -10.13 -36.53 6.71
CA HIS A 500 -9.47 -36.44 8.01
C HIS A 500 -9.63 -37.73 8.82
N ASN A 501 -10.85 -38.30 8.85
CA ASN A 501 -11.13 -39.54 9.56
C ASN A 501 -10.34 -40.73 8.97
N GLU A 502 -10.12 -40.76 7.66
CA GLU A 502 -9.35 -41.79 6.96
C GLU A 502 -7.81 -41.55 7.09
N HIS A 503 -7.38 -40.29 7.23
CA HIS A 503 -5.98 -39.87 7.24
C HIS A 503 -5.65 -38.85 8.34
N PRO A 504 -5.83 -39.19 9.64
CA PRO A 504 -5.74 -38.22 10.74
C PRO A 504 -4.32 -37.68 10.99
N GLY A 505 -3.30 -38.33 10.41
CA GLY A 505 -1.89 -37.93 10.51
C GLY A 505 -1.45 -36.85 9.51
N GLN A 506 -2.31 -36.45 8.56
CA GLN A 506 -1.96 -35.47 7.52
C GLN A 506 -2.67 -34.12 7.77
N PRO A 507 -1.95 -32.99 7.84
CA PRO A 507 -2.56 -31.66 7.96
C PRO A 507 -3.39 -31.31 6.72
N LEU A 508 -4.55 -30.66 6.91
CA LEU A 508 -5.51 -30.37 5.84
C LEU A 508 -5.75 -28.86 5.66
N MET A 509 -5.83 -28.38 4.42
CA MET A 509 -6.05 -26.96 4.11
C MET A 509 -7.05 -26.78 2.97
N GLY A 510 -7.79 -25.67 2.93
CA GLY A 510 -8.51 -25.26 1.73
C GLY A 510 -7.67 -24.35 0.84
N THR A 511 -7.21 -24.79 -0.31
CA THR A 511 -6.44 -23.94 -1.25
C THR A 511 -7.34 -23.11 -2.15
N GLU A 512 -8.57 -23.55 -2.39
CA GLU A 512 -9.66 -22.73 -2.94
C GLU A 512 -10.95 -23.05 -2.21
N MET A 513 -11.67 -22.03 -1.75
CA MET A 513 -12.89 -22.19 -0.96
C MET A 513 -13.88 -21.10 -1.33
N GLY A 514 -15.17 -21.33 -1.07
CA GLY A 514 -16.21 -20.40 -1.51
C GLY A 514 -16.37 -20.46 -3.02
N SER A 515 -16.01 -19.37 -3.71
CA SER A 515 -16.39 -19.06 -5.10
C SER A 515 -17.86 -18.66 -5.23
N THR A 516 -18.32 -17.88 -4.24
CA THR A 516 -19.55 -17.08 -4.37
C THR A 516 -19.36 -16.06 -5.48
N VAL A 517 -20.37 -15.89 -6.32
CA VAL A 517 -20.41 -14.87 -7.37
C VAL A 517 -21.37 -13.75 -6.98
N THR A 518 -20.92 -12.50 -7.03
CA THR A 518 -21.69 -11.31 -6.65
C THR A 518 -21.28 -10.10 -7.49
N THR A 519 -22.21 -9.18 -7.77
CA THR A 519 -21.93 -7.88 -8.41
C THR A 519 -22.20 -6.76 -7.41
N ARG A 520 -21.20 -5.90 -7.15
CA ARG A 520 -21.27 -4.86 -6.10
C ARG A 520 -22.55 -4.03 -6.20
N GLY A 521 -23.33 -3.97 -5.12
CA GLY A 521 -24.52 -3.12 -5.02
C GLY A 521 -25.72 -3.54 -5.87
N GLN A 522 -25.65 -4.66 -6.58
CA GLN A 522 -26.78 -5.21 -7.34
C GLN A 522 -27.51 -6.25 -6.50
N TYR A 523 -28.83 -6.22 -6.40
CA TYR A 523 -29.60 -7.15 -5.54
C TYR A 523 -30.67 -7.94 -6.29
N VAL A 524 -30.73 -7.74 -7.61
CA VAL A 524 -31.60 -8.48 -8.52
C VAL A 524 -30.71 -9.08 -9.60
N ARG A 525 -30.95 -10.34 -9.93
CA ARG A 525 -30.23 -11.00 -11.03
C ARG A 525 -30.68 -10.39 -12.36
N ASP A 526 -29.74 -9.90 -13.15
CA ASP A 526 -29.97 -9.46 -14.52
C ASP A 526 -29.13 -10.35 -15.45
N SER A 527 -29.77 -11.20 -16.24
CA SER A 527 -29.04 -12.13 -17.14
C SER A 527 -28.73 -11.53 -18.51
N VAL A 528 -29.21 -10.31 -18.80
CA VAL A 528 -28.93 -9.60 -20.06
C VAL A 528 -27.65 -8.78 -19.91
N ILE A 529 -27.57 -7.98 -18.84
CA ILE A 529 -26.35 -7.21 -18.50
C ILE A 529 -25.32 -8.11 -17.80
N GLY A 530 -25.80 -9.18 -17.14
CA GLY A 530 -24.95 -10.15 -16.45
C GLY A 530 -24.63 -9.76 -15.01
N TYR A 531 -25.61 -9.24 -14.26
CA TYR A 531 -25.48 -8.94 -12.84
C TYR A 531 -25.97 -10.08 -11.96
N VAL A 532 -25.22 -10.32 -10.88
CA VAL A 532 -25.51 -11.32 -9.86
C VAL A 532 -25.82 -10.62 -8.53
N PRO A 533 -26.83 -11.06 -7.76
CA PRO A 533 -27.13 -10.47 -6.46
C PRO A 533 -25.92 -10.43 -5.52
N ASP A 534 -25.71 -9.29 -4.88
CA ASP A 534 -24.68 -8.98 -3.88
C ASP A 534 -25.05 -9.55 -2.52
N GLN A 535 -25.32 -10.85 -2.49
CA GLN A 535 -25.64 -11.64 -1.30
C GLN A 535 -25.00 -13.01 -1.45
N ASP A 536 -24.67 -13.66 -0.34
CA ASP A 536 -23.98 -14.97 -0.33
C ASP A 536 -24.94 -16.13 -0.66
N ILE A 537 -25.56 -16.06 -1.85
CA ILE A 537 -26.63 -16.96 -2.31
C ILE A 537 -26.37 -17.56 -3.69
N SER A 538 -25.40 -17.03 -4.45
CA SER A 538 -25.08 -17.48 -5.82
C SER A 538 -23.65 -18.00 -5.89
N PHE A 539 -23.46 -19.20 -6.43
CA PHE A 539 -22.16 -19.83 -6.63
C PHE A 539 -22.26 -20.87 -7.77
N PRO A 540 -21.16 -21.18 -8.49
CA PRO A 540 -21.14 -22.24 -9.50
C PRO A 540 -21.35 -23.64 -8.92
N TRP A 541 -21.67 -24.63 -9.74
CA TRP A 541 -22.05 -25.98 -9.27
C TRP A 541 -20.94 -26.73 -8.49
N TRP A 542 -19.67 -26.37 -8.68
CA TRP A 542 -18.53 -26.97 -7.98
C TRP A 542 -18.21 -26.29 -6.64
N ALA A 543 -18.76 -25.09 -6.44
CA ALA A 543 -18.40 -24.14 -5.40
C ALA A 543 -19.34 -24.22 -4.18
N SER A 544 -19.23 -23.24 -3.29
CA SER A 544 -20.15 -23.03 -2.18
C SER A 544 -20.27 -21.56 -1.82
N THR A 545 -21.26 -21.25 -0.99
CA THR A 545 -21.30 -19.95 -0.30
C THR A 545 -20.09 -19.80 0.64
N ALA A 546 -19.74 -18.56 0.99
CA ALA A 546 -18.73 -18.28 2.01
C ALA A 546 -19.13 -18.88 3.36
N GLU A 547 -20.41 -18.75 3.71
CA GLU A 547 -20.96 -19.26 4.96
C GLU A 547 -20.87 -20.79 5.08
N ALA A 548 -21.09 -21.52 3.99
CA ALA A 548 -21.11 -22.98 4.00
C ALA A 548 -19.76 -23.60 4.37
N TRP A 549 -18.66 -23.14 3.77
CA TRP A 549 -17.35 -23.72 4.04
C TRP A 549 -16.75 -23.19 5.35
N TRP A 550 -16.92 -21.90 5.65
CA TRP A 550 -16.28 -21.30 6.84
C TRP A 550 -16.89 -21.83 8.14
N LYS A 551 -18.20 -22.11 8.17
CA LYS A 551 -18.85 -22.78 9.31
C LYS A 551 -18.23 -24.14 9.64
N LEU A 552 -17.70 -24.85 8.64
CA LEU A 552 -17.00 -26.12 8.82
C LEU A 552 -15.53 -25.90 9.18
N ALA A 553 -14.82 -25.01 8.48
CA ALA A 553 -13.40 -24.81 8.69
C ALA A 553 -13.09 -24.15 10.04
N ALA A 554 -13.85 -23.13 10.44
CA ALA A 554 -13.57 -22.30 11.62
C ALA A 554 -13.41 -23.10 12.93
N PRO A 555 -14.33 -24.01 13.32
CA PRO A 555 -14.23 -24.74 14.59
C PRO A 555 -13.28 -25.94 14.59
N ASN A 556 -12.82 -26.41 13.43
CA ASN A 556 -12.09 -27.68 13.31
C ASN A 556 -10.56 -27.47 13.18
N ASP A 557 -9.78 -27.81 14.21
CA ASP A 557 -8.32 -27.57 14.23
C ASP A 557 -7.50 -28.41 13.24
N TYR A 558 -8.01 -29.58 12.85
CA TYR A 558 -7.40 -30.41 11.80
C TYR A 558 -7.46 -29.74 10.41
N TRP A 559 -8.34 -28.77 10.25
CA TRP A 559 -8.45 -27.94 9.06
C TRP A 559 -7.76 -26.61 9.34
N LEU A 560 -6.59 -26.40 8.73
CA LEU A 560 -5.71 -25.25 8.99
C LEU A 560 -6.37 -23.89 8.67
N GLY A 561 -7.52 -23.90 7.98
CA GLY A 561 -8.17 -22.76 7.37
C GLY A 561 -8.15 -22.89 5.84
N GLY A 562 -8.23 -21.77 5.12
CA GLY A 562 -8.13 -21.83 3.67
C GLY A 562 -8.15 -20.48 2.96
N PHE A 563 -8.17 -20.54 1.64
CA PHE A 563 -8.09 -19.41 0.72
C PHE A 563 -9.36 -19.27 -0.11
N VAL A 564 -10.03 -18.13 -0.02
CA VAL A 564 -11.27 -17.87 -0.76
C VAL A 564 -10.96 -17.57 -2.22
N TRP A 565 -11.73 -18.14 -3.15
CA TRP A 565 -11.75 -17.71 -4.55
C TRP A 565 -12.83 -16.62 -4.71
N THR A 566 -12.50 -15.34 -4.85
CA THR A 566 -11.18 -14.67 -4.78
C THR A 566 -11.21 -13.45 -3.84
N GLY A 567 -10.06 -12.85 -3.54
CA GLY A 567 -10.01 -11.62 -2.74
C GLY A 567 -10.52 -10.40 -3.51
N LEU A 568 -10.07 -10.22 -4.75
CA LEU A 568 -10.53 -9.19 -5.69
C LEU A 568 -11.04 -9.86 -6.96
N ASP A 569 -12.04 -9.25 -7.62
CA ASP A 569 -12.36 -9.59 -9.00
C ASP A 569 -11.12 -9.34 -9.88
N TYR A 570 -11.08 -10.06 -10.98
CA TYR A 570 -10.02 -10.01 -11.97
C TYR A 570 -10.64 -10.06 -13.36
N ARG A 571 -9.91 -9.62 -14.38
CA ARG A 571 -10.39 -9.67 -15.75
C ARG A 571 -10.40 -11.10 -16.29
N GLY A 572 -11.37 -11.40 -17.15
CA GLY A 572 -11.59 -12.75 -17.64
C GLY A 572 -12.38 -13.63 -16.66
N GLU A 573 -12.51 -14.90 -17.01
CA GLU A 573 -13.32 -15.90 -16.29
C GLU A 573 -14.67 -15.35 -15.75
N PRO A 574 -15.55 -14.79 -16.61
CA PRO A 574 -16.73 -14.02 -16.20
C PRO A 574 -17.90 -14.86 -15.67
N THR A 575 -17.62 -16.02 -15.08
CA THR A 575 -18.59 -16.94 -14.49
C THR A 575 -19.53 -16.20 -13.51
N PRO A 576 -20.86 -16.42 -13.57
CA PRO A 576 -21.57 -17.49 -14.28
C PRO A 576 -21.99 -17.12 -15.71
N PHE A 577 -21.58 -15.96 -16.20
CA PHE A 577 -22.00 -15.43 -17.49
C PHE A 577 -20.87 -15.49 -18.51
N THR A 578 -21.16 -14.94 -19.69
CA THR A 578 -20.20 -14.71 -20.77
C THR A 578 -20.37 -13.24 -21.18
N TRP A 579 -20.09 -12.87 -22.43
CA TRP A 579 -20.41 -11.55 -22.94
C TRP A 579 -21.83 -11.10 -22.55
N PRO A 580 -22.03 -9.86 -22.08
CA PRO A 580 -21.10 -8.74 -22.08
C PRO A 580 -20.12 -8.69 -20.89
N ASN A 581 -20.09 -9.67 -19.99
CA ASN A 581 -19.16 -9.60 -18.87
C ASN A 581 -17.71 -9.88 -19.30
N VAL A 582 -16.80 -8.98 -18.92
CA VAL A 582 -15.37 -9.01 -19.23
C VAL A 582 -14.49 -9.27 -18.00
N SER A 583 -15.07 -9.21 -16.80
CA SER A 583 -14.43 -9.51 -15.53
C SER A 583 -15.22 -10.54 -14.72
N SER A 584 -14.55 -11.17 -13.78
CA SER A 584 -15.13 -12.17 -12.88
C SER A 584 -16.10 -11.53 -11.86
N HIS A 585 -16.89 -12.39 -11.21
CA HIS A 585 -17.82 -12.03 -10.14
C HIS A 585 -17.40 -12.59 -8.76
N PHE A 586 -16.26 -13.29 -8.70
CA PHE A 586 -15.83 -14.09 -7.55
C PHE A 586 -15.25 -13.29 -6.39
N GLY A 587 -14.74 -12.10 -6.68
CA GLY A 587 -14.02 -11.27 -5.73
C GLY A 587 -14.91 -10.86 -4.57
N ILE A 588 -14.36 -10.94 -3.36
CA ILE A 588 -14.95 -10.34 -2.17
C ILE A 588 -15.03 -8.81 -2.30
N MET A 589 -14.08 -8.24 -3.01
CA MET A 589 -14.08 -6.86 -3.52
C MET A 589 -14.14 -6.89 -5.05
N ASP A 590 -14.61 -5.82 -5.66
CA ASP A 590 -14.51 -5.67 -7.11
C ASP A 590 -13.06 -5.44 -7.58
N VAL A 591 -12.84 -5.34 -8.90
CA VAL A 591 -11.50 -5.19 -9.50
C VAL A 591 -10.84 -3.84 -9.18
N CYS A 592 -11.60 -2.87 -8.66
CA CYS A 592 -11.07 -1.60 -8.13
C CYS A 592 -10.73 -1.70 -6.63
N GLY A 593 -11.11 -2.79 -5.96
CA GLY A 593 -10.98 -2.97 -4.52
C GLY A 593 -12.15 -2.41 -3.70
N PHE A 594 -13.29 -2.07 -4.33
CA PHE A 594 -14.47 -1.65 -3.57
C PHE A 594 -15.16 -2.87 -2.92
N PRO A 595 -15.50 -2.82 -1.62
CA PRO A 595 -16.19 -3.90 -0.94
C PRO A 595 -17.54 -4.27 -1.57
N LYS A 596 -17.76 -5.57 -1.77
CA LYS A 596 -19.10 -6.18 -1.95
C LYS A 596 -19.64 -6.60 -0.59
N ASN A 597 -20.89 -7.05 -0.48
CA ASN A 597 -21.48 -7.39 0.83
C ASN A 597 -20.79 -8.56 1.54
N ILE A 598 -20.27 -9.51 0.77
CA ILE A 598 -19.52 -10.66 1.30
C ILE A 598 -18.24 -10.25 2.03
N TYR A 599 -17.71 -9.05 1.79
CA TYR A 599 -16.61 -8.45 2.57
C TYR A 599 -16.95 -8.39 4.05
N TYR A 600 -18.16 -7.93 4.38
CA TYR A 600 -18.59 -7.76 5.77
C TYR A 600 -18.93 -9.07 6.46
N TYR A 601 -19.29 -10.12 5.71
CA TYR A 601 -19.37 -11.48 6.24
C TYR A 601 -17.99 -11.92 6.72
N TYR A 602 -16.97 -11.86 5.86
CA TYR A 602 -15.62 -12.25 6.23
C TYR A 602 -15.07 -11.38 7.35
N GLN A 603 -15.22 -10.06 7.27
CA GLN A 603 -14.71 -9.16 8.32
C GLN A 603 -15.32 -9.46 9.70
N SER A 604 -16.62 -9.80 9.76
CA SER A 604 -17.29 -10.20 11.00
C SER A 604 -16.60 -11.40 11.67
N TRP A 605 -16.22 -12.40 10.88
CA TRP A 605 -15.71 -13.67 11.42
C TRP A 605 -14.19 -13.80 11.41
N TRP A 606 -13.49 -12.95 10.65
CA TRP A 606 -12.04 -12.96 10.50
C TRP A 606 -11.32 -11.90 11.31
N THR A 607 -12.04 -10.91 11.84
CA THR A 607 -11.45 -9.83 12.65
C THR A 607 -12.14 -9.70 14.00
N ASP A 608 -11.45 -8.99 14.92
CA ASP A 608 -12.05 -8.51 16.16
C ASP A 608 -12.64 -7.09 16.03
N LYS A 609 -12.61 -6.48 14.83
CA LYS A 609 -13.21 -5.16 14.56
C LYS A 609 -14.70 -5.18 14.88
N ASP A 610 -15.28 -4.03 15.20
CA ASP A 610 -16.73 -3.94 15.38
C ASP A 610 -17.42 -3.87 14.03
N VAL A 611 -18.14 -4.93 13.67
CA VAL A 611 -18.83 -5.03 12.39
C VAL A 611 -20.33 -5.02 12.64
N LEU A 612 -21.04 -4.10 11.99
CA LEU A 612 -22.50 -4.07 11.89
C LEU A 612 -22.84 -3.46 10.54
N HIS A 613 -23.11 -4.31 9.56
CA HIS A 613 -23.36 -3.92 8.17
C HIS A 613 -24.76 -4.33 7.74
N ILE A 614 -25.51 -3.39 7.16
CA ILE A 614 -26.86 -3.61 6.63
C ILE A 614 -26.78 -3.65 5.11
N SER A 615 -27.44 -4.64 4.50
CA SER A 615 -27.65 -4.72 3.06
C SER A 615 -29.10 -5.13 2.78
N PRO A 616 -29.72 -4.70 1.67
CA PRO A 616 -29.19 -3.83 0.62
C PRO A 616 -29.14 -2.34 1.03
N HIS A 617 -28.81 -1.47 0.08
CA HIS A 617 -29.11 -0.03 0.20
C HIS A 617 -30.63 0.23 0.31
N TRP A 618 -31.02 1.47 0.65
CA TRP A 618 -32.43 1.83 0.88
C TRP A 618 -33.04 2.78 -0.18
N ASN A 619 -32.51 2.75 -1.41
CA ASN A 619 -33.11 3.38 -2.59
C ASN A 619 -33.89 2.33 -3.42
N TRP A 620 -35.22 2.32 -3.31
CA TRP A 620 -36.08 1.39 -4.05
C TRP A 620 -37.30 2.08 -4.69
N PRO A 621 -37.10 3.08 -5.55
CA PRO A 621 -38.22 3.84 -6.13
C PRO A 621 -39.21 2.91 -6.84
N GLY A 622 -40.50 3.07 -6.53
CA GLY A 622 -41.58 2.26 -7.13
C GLY A 622 -41.81 0.89 -6.48
N LYS A 623 -41.07 0.56 -5.40
CA LYS A 623 -41.28 -0.66 -4.60
C LYS A 623 -41.91 -0.38 -3.25
N GLU A 624 -42.53 0.78 -3.04
CA GLU A 624 -43.17 1.12 -1.76
C GLU A 624 -44.18 0.05 -1.33
N GLY A 625 -44.06 -0.43 -0.10
CA GLY A 625 -44.87 -1.51 0.46
C GLY A 625 -44.46 -2.93 0.03
N GLN A 626 -43.53 -3.08 -0.92
CA GLN A 626 -43.04 -4.40 -1.32
C GLN A 626 -41.94 -4.92 -0.37
N PRO A 627 -41.88 -6.23 -0.12
CA PRO A 627 -40.88 -6.81 0.76
C PRO A 627 -39.48 -6.81 0.13
N ILE A 628 -38.49 -6.39 0.92
CA ILE A 628 -37.06 -6.42 0.61
C ILE A 628 -36.36 -7.35 1.62
N ASP A 629 -35.52 -8.27 1.14
CA ASP A 629 -34.73 -9.16 2.01
C ASP A 629 -33.50 -8.42 2.53
N VAL A 630 -33.59 -7.95 3.78
CA VAL A 630 -32.55 -7.20 4.47
C VAL A 630 -31.65 -8.17 5.21
N TRP A 631 -30.37 -8.21 4.88
CA TRP A 631 -29.34 -8.96 5.57
C TRP A 631 -28.50 -8.06 6.46
N VAL A 632 -28.12 -8.59 7.63
CA VAL A 632 -27.17 -7.95 8.55
C VAL A 632 -26.00 -8.89 8.82
N ASN A 633 -24.80 -8.41 8.49
CA ASN A 633 -23.54 -9.05 8.88
C ASN A 633 -22.99 -8.35 10.12
N SER A 634 -22.71 -9.11 11.17
CA SER A 634 -22.16 -8.58 12.42
C SER A 634 -21.43 -9.66 13.22
N ASN A 635 -20.50 -9.23 14.07
CA ASN A 635 -19.89 -10.06 15.11
C ASN A 635 -20.33 -9.70 16.54
N ALA A 636 -21.43 -8.96 16.65
CA ALA A 636 -22.19 -8.75 17.87
C ALA A 636 -22.94 -10.02 18.31
N GLU A 637 -23.38 -10.07 19.57
CA GLU A 637 -24.15 -11.19 20.12
C GLU A 637 -25.59 -11.23 19.57
N ASP A 638 -26.18 -10.05 19.37
CA ASP A 638 -27.55 -9.89 18.89
C ASP A 638 -27.72 -8.56 18.13
N VAL A 639 -28.76 -8.49 17.30
CA VAL A 639 -29.12 -7.30 16.52
C VAL A 639 -30.63 -7.09 16.55
N GLU A 640 -31.05 -5.85 16.79
CA GLU A 640 -32.41 -5.38 16.60
C GLU A 640 -32.46 -4.40 15.42
N LEU A 641 -33.41 -4.60 14.52
CA LEU A 641 -33.57 -3.79 13.31
C LEU A 641 -34.78 -2.86 13.48
N PHE A 642 -34.67 -1.62 13.00
CA PHE A 642 -35.70 -0.60 13.07
C PHE A 642 -35.92 0.04 11.71
N LEU A 643 -37.18 0.24 11.32
CA LEU A 643 -37.55 1.05 10.16
C LEU A 643 -38.29 2.29 10.67
N ASN A 644 -37.76 3.48 10.37
CA ASN A 644 -38.35 4.77 10.78
C ASN A 644 -38.67 4.82 12.29
N GLY A 645 -37.76 4.27 13.11
CA GLY A 645 -37.87 4.22 14.57
C GLY A 645 -38.74 3.08 15.12
N LYS A 646 -39.43 2.31 14.26
CA LYS A 646 -40.24 1.16 14.67
C LYS A 646 -39.42 -0.13 14.62
N SER A 647 -39.37 -0.86 15.75
CA SER A 647 -38.68 -2.15 15.81
C SER A 647 -39.34 -3.18 14.88
N LEU A 648 -38.48 -3.91 14.17
CA LEU A 648 -38.79 -5.07 13.33
C LEU A 648 -38.37 -6.38 14.03
N GLY A 649 -38.02 -6.31 15.31
CA GLY A 649 -37.67 -7.43 16.16
C GLY A 649 -36.16 -7.68 16.27
N LYS A 650 -35.79 -8.20 17.43
CA LYS A 650 -34.42 -8.57 17.80
C LYS A 650 -34.13 -10.03 17.46
N LYS A 651 -32.93 -10.33 16.95
CA LYS A 651 -32.45 -11.68 16.63
C LYS A 651 -31.03 -11.90 17.18
N ASN A 652 -30.76 -13.11 17.68
CA ASN A 652 -29.42 -13.51 18.12
C ASN A 652 -28.56 -13.88 16.91
N MET A 653 -27.33 -13.38 16.87
CA MET A 653 -26.42 -13.63 15.75
C MET A 653 -25.88 -15.08 15.80
N PRO A 654 -26.16 -15.92 14.79
CA PRO A 654 -25.54 -17.24 14.73
C PRO A 654 -24.04 -17.10 14.50
N ARG A 655 -23.22 -17.84 15.29
CA ARG A 655 -21.77 -17.87 15.10
C ARG A 655 -21.43 -18.33 13.68
N ASN A 656 -20.54 -17.59 13.01
CA ASN A 656 -20.13 -17.81 11.61
C ASN A 656 -21.30 -17.72 10.59
N GLY A 657 -22.38 -17.01 10.91
CA GLY A 657 -23.53 -16.81 10.01
C GLY A 657 -23.88 -15.35 9.74
N HIS A 658 -25.12 -15.11 9.34
CA HIS A 658 -25.72 -13.77 9.18
C HIS A 658 -27.13 -13.75 9.80
N LEU A 659 -27.75 -12.56 9.81
CA LEU A 659 -29.16 -12.38 10.11
C LEU A 659 -29.89 -11.80 8.90
N ASN A 660 -31.18 -12.11 8.75
CA ASN A 660 -32.01 -11.51 7.71
C ASN A 660 -33.43 -11.17 8.18
N TRP A 661 -34.08 -10.21 7.53
CA TRP A 661 -35.47 -9.80 7.74
C TRP A 661 -36.14 -9.51 6.41
N LEU A 662 -37.42 -9.86 6.28
CA LEU A 662 -38.24 -9.40 5.17
C LEU A 662 -38.93 -8.09 5.57
N VAL A 663 -38.54 -6.98 4.94
CA VAL A 663 -38.96 -5.63 5.34
C VAL A 663 -39.70 -4.96 4.20
N ASN A 664 -40.96 -4.55 4.42
CA ASN A 664 -41.70 -3.79 3.42
C ASN A 664 -41.04 -2.41 3.24
N TYR A 665 -40.69 -2.07 2.01
CA TYR A 665 -39.97 -0.83 1.72
C TYR A 665 -40.84 0.39 2.03
N GLU A 666 -40.30 1.26 2.88
CA GLU A 666 -40.80 2.61 3.14
C GLU A 666 -39.59 3.54 3.08
N PRO A 667 -39.63 4.64 2.28
CA PRO A 667 -38.56 5.61 2.26
C PRO A 667 -38.24 6.13 3.66
N GLY A 668 -36.95 6.28 3.98
CA GLY A 668 -36.53 6.76 5.29
C GLY A 668 -35.24 6.09 5.75
N THR A 669 -35.20 5.67 7.02
CA THR A 669 -34.00 5.14 7.67
C THR A 669 -34.24 3.74 8.18
N LEU A 670 -33.38 2.81 7.75
CA LEU A 670 -33.27 1.47 8.31
C LEU A 670 -32.05 1.46 9.24
N GLU A 671 -32.27 1.22 10.53
CA GLU A 671 -31.23 1.26 11.57
C GLU A 671 -31.09 -0.11 12.23
N ALA A 672 -29.85 -0.56 12.44
CA ALA A 672 -29.52 -1.73 13.23
C ALA A 672 -28.84 -1.30 14.53
N ILE A 673 -29.28 -1.88 15.65
CA ILE A 673 -28.67 -1.73 16.97
C ILE A 673 -28.20 -3.10 17.42
N ALA A 674 -26.94 -3.21 17.80
CA ALA A 674 -26.35 -4.47 18.23
C ALA A 674 -25.54 -4.29 19.53
N TYR A 675 -25.29 -5.39 20.24
CA TYR A 675 -24.41 -5.39 21.41
C TYR A 675 -23.30 -6.41 21.23
N LYS A 676 -22.05 -5.99 21.45
CA LYS A 676 -20.85 -6.84 21.43
C LYS A 676 -20.08 -6.67 22.73
N LYS A 677 -20.01 -7.72 23.57
CA LYS A 677 -19.41 -7.69 24.91
C LYS A 677 -19.93 -6.50 25.75
N GLY A 678 -21.22 -6.20 25.63
CA GLY A 678 -21.88 -5.06 26.30
C GLY A 678 -21.67 -3.69 25.63
N LYS A 679 -20.84 -3.57 24.59
CA LYS A 679 -20.69 -2.35 23.78
C LYS A 679 -21.83 -2.26 22.76
N LYS A 680 -22.59 -1.16 22.79
CA LYS A 680 -23.62 -0.86 21.79
C LYS A 680 -22.95 -0.47 20.46
N LEU A 681 -23.36 -1.11 19.37
CA LEU A 681 -23.03 -0.77 17.99
C LEU A 681 -24.29 -0.26 17.29
N GLN A 682 -24.13 0.68 16.35
CA GLN A 682 -25.21 1.24 15.55
C GLN A 682 -24.77 1.36 14.09
N ALA A 683 -25.66 1.02 13.16
CA ALA A 683 -25.47 1.21 11.73
C ALA A 683 -26.80 1.62 11.09
N LYS A 684 -26.75 2.35 9.98
CA LYS A 684 -27.95 2.73 9.24
C LYS A 684 -27.72 2.77 7.74
N VAL A 685 -28.78 2.51 6.98
CA VAL A 685 -28.90 2.81 5.55
C VAL A 685 -30.14 3.67 5.33
N GLU A 686 -30.06 4.62 4.40
CA GLU A 686 -31.06 5.67 4.25
C GLU A 686 -31.45 5.83 2.78
N THR A 687 -32.71 6.18 2.54
CA THR A 687 -33.15 6.63 1.21
C THR A 687 -32.52 7.99 0.92
N THR A 688 -31.74 8.09 -0.16
CA THR A 688 -30.97 9.29 -0.51
C THR A 688 -31.69 10.18 -1.51
N GLY A 689 -31.24 11.44 -1.57
CA GLY A 689 -31.60 12.36 -2.64
C GLY A 689 -30.81 12.09 -3.93
N LYS A 690 -30.97 12.99 -4.90
CA LYS A 690 -30.18 12.98 -6.13
C LYS A 690 -28.70 13.30 -5.86
N PRO A 691 -27.77 12.76 -6.66
CA PRO A 691 -26.37 13.17 -6.69
C PRO A 691 -26.22 14.70 -6.72
N ALA A 692 -25.36 15.23 -5.85
CA ALA A 692 -25.14 16.68 -5.72
C ALA A 692 -23.66 17.07 -5.71
N GLU A 693 -22.78 16.25 -5.13
CA GLU A 693 -21.38 16.59 -4.94
C GLU A 693 -20.47 15.38 -5.06
N LEU A 694 -19.34 15.55 -5.75
CA LEU A 694 -18.29 14.54 -5.85
C LEU A 694 -17.37 14.58 -4.64
N VAL A 695 -17.04 13.40 -4.12
CA VAL A 695 -16.08 13.18 -3.03
C VAL A 695 -14.81 12.57 -3.60
N ILE A 696 -13.67 13.22 -3.37
CA ILE A 696 -12.36 12.80 -3.88
C ILE A 696 -11.50 12.32 -2.73
N SER A 697 -11.07 11.06 -2.82
CA SER A 697 -10.42 10.33 -1.74
C SER A 697 -9.10 9.73 -2.24
N PRO A 698 -8.00 10.52 -2.28
CA PRO A 698 -6.68 10.00 -2.58
C PRO A 698 -6.13 9.17 -1.41
N TYR A 699 -5.38 8.12 -1.70
CA TYR A 699 -4.67 7.35 -0.66
C TYR A 699 -3.35 7.99 -0.21
N LYS A 700 -2.74 8.79 -1.10
CA LYS A 700 -1.52 9.58 -0.87
C LYS A 700 -1.68 10.96 -1.48
N THR A 701 -1.21 11.98 -0.76
CA THR A 701 -1.06 13.36 -1.27
C THR A 701 0.39 13.79 -1.35
N THR A 702 1.34 12.97 -0.91
CA THR A 702 2.77 13.12 -1.18
C THR A 702 3.29 11.90 -1.97
N MET A 703 3.99 12.14 -3.08
CA MET A 703 4.54 11.13 -3.97
C MET A 703 6.02 11.39 -4.29
N MET A 704 6.76 10.35 -4.67
CA MET A 704 8.11 10.52 -5.20
C MET A 704 8.06 11.02 -6.66
N ALA A 705 8.86 12.03 -7.00
CA ALA A 705 9.09 12.51 -8.36
C ALA A 705 10.10 11.62 -9.11
N ASP A 706 9.77 10.34 -9.26
CA ASP A 706 10.66 9.31 -9.85
C ASP A 706 10.10 8.66 -11.12
N GLY A 707 8.96 9.16 -11.62
CA GLY A 707 8.27 8.62 -12.79
C GLY A 707 7.53 7.31 -12.54
N LYS A 708 7.51 6.81 -11.30
CA LYS A 708 7.09 5.44 -10.96
C LYS A 708 6.07 5.39 -9.85
N ASP A 709 6.26 6.20 -8.81
CA ASP A 709 5.32 6.28 -7.70
C ASP A 709 3.92 6.59 -8.20
N ALA A 710 2.92 5.99 -7.57
CA ALA A 710 1.54 6.11 -7.96
C ALA A 710 0.64 6.32 -6.72
N THR A 711 -0.54 6.87 -6.95
CA THR A 711 -1.60 6.95 -5.95
C THR A 711 -2.93 6.54 -6.57
N VAL A 712 -3.78 5.94 -5.74
CA VAL A 712 -5.15 5.60 -6.09
C VAL A 712 -6.06 6.70 -5.56
N ILE A 713 -6.96 7.18 -6.42
CA ILE A 713 -7.97 8.18 -6.09
C ILE A 713 -9.34 7.54 -6.28
N ASN A 714 -10.03 7.30 -5.18
CA ASN A 714 -11.41 6.85 -5.21
C ASN A 714 -12.34 8.06 -5.30
N ILE A 715 -13.39 7.92 -6.12
CA ILE A 715 -14.39 8.94 -6.34
C ILE A 715 -15.75 8.36 -6.01
N SER A 716 -16.48 9.05 -5.14
CA SER A 716 -17.87 8.75 -4.84
C SER A 716 -18.73 10.01 -4.96
N VAL A 717 -20.04 9.85 -4.74
CA VAL A 717 -21.00 10.95 -4.85
C VAL A 717 -21.97 10.97 -3.69
N ILE A 718 -22.25 12.17 -3.18
CA ILE A 718 -23.18 12.42 -2.08
C ILE A 718 -24.36 13.28 -2.53
N ASP A 719 -25.49 13.14 -1.84
CA ASP A 719 -26.64 14.02 -1.97
C ASP A 719 -26.46 15.34 -1.18
N ARG A 720 -27.45 16.24 -1.24
CA ARG A 720 -27.41 17.53 -0.52
C ARG A 720 -27.43 17.40 1.00
N GLN A 721 -27.71 16.22 1.53
CA GLN A 721 -27.70 15.89 2.95
C GLN A 721 -26.39 15.20 3.36
N GLY A 722 -25.43 15.02 2.44
CA GLY A 722 -24.14 14.41 2.69
C GLY A 722 -24.16 12.88 2.73
N ARG A 723 -25.21 12.23 2.21
CA ARG A 723 -25.35 10.78 2.17
C ARG A 723 -24.87 10.25 0.82
N GLU A 724 -24.07 9.18 0.83
CA GLU A 724 -23.58 8.53 -0.38
C GLU A 724 -24.74 7.96 -1.21
N VAL A 725 -24.78 8.26 -2.52
CA VAL A 725 -25.85 7.80 -3.42
C VAL A 725 -25.47 6.44 -4.03
N PRO A 726 -26.07 5.32 -3.57
CA PRO A 726 -25.56 3.97 -3.80
C PRO A 726 -25.85 3.44 -5.21
N ASP A 727 -26.74 4.08 -5.95
CA ASP A 727 -27.23 3.70 -7.28
C ASP A 727 -26.84 4.72 -8.37
N ALA A 728 -25.94 5.66 -8.06
CA ALA A 728 -25.51 6.65 -9.04
C ALA A 728 -24.58 6.06 -10.11
N ASP A 729 -24.80 6.48 -11.36
CA ASP A 729 -24.11 6.00 -12.56
C ASP A 729 -23.46 7.13 -13.38
N ASN A 730 -23.38 8.35 -12.82
CA ASN A 730 -22.97 9.55 -13.57
C ASN A 730 -21.59 9.39 -14.22
N LEU A 731 -21.44 9.91 -15.45
CA LEU A 731 -20.14 10.04 -16.11
C LEU A 731 -19.29 11.11 -15.44
N ILE A 732 -18.11 10.72 -14.96
CA ILE A 732 -17.14 11.61 -14.35
C ILE A 732 -16.00 11.88 -15.32
N ARG A 733 -15.66 13.14 -15.52
CA ARG A 733 -14.55 13.60 -16.36
C ARG A 733 -13.41 14.09 -15.48
N PHE A 734 -12.20 13.67 -15.79
CA PHE A 734 -11.01 13.96 -14.99
C PHE A 734 -10.13 14.99 -15.69
N SER A 735 -9.54 15.89 -14.91
CA SER A 735 -8.46 16.74 -15.38
C SER A 735 -7.29 16.72 -14.40
N LEU A 736 -6.08 16.78 -14.95
CA LEU A 736 -4.84 16.70 -14.21
C LEU A 736 -3.91 17.83 -14.71
N ARG A 737 -3.30 18.56 -13.78
CA ARG A 737 -2.25 19.56 -14.06
C ARG A 737 -1.04 19.27 -13.18
N GLY A 738 0.15 19.64 -13.64
CA GLY A 738 1.43 19.30 -12.99
C GLY A 738 2.14 18.14 -13.69
N ASP A 739 3.35 17.81 -13.23
CA ASP A 739 4.15 16.72 -13.80
C ASP A 739 3.66 15.36 -13.30
N ALA A 740 2.58 14.86 -13.89
CA ALA A 740 1.97 13.57 -13.61
C ALA A 740 1.06 13.13 -14.77
N LYS A 741 0.63 11.87 -14.76
CA LYS A 741 -0.30 11.31 -15.74
C LYS A 741 -1.31 10.37 -15.10
N ILE A 742 -2.52 10.35 -15.64
CA ILE A 742 -3.50 9.30 -15.34
C ILE A 742 -3.06 8.05 -16.11
N ILE A 743 -2.80 6.96 -15.39
CA ILE A 743 -2.34 5.70 -15.99
C ILE A 743 -3.42 4.63 -16.02
N GLY A 744 -4.61 4.89 -15.47
CA GLY A 744 -5.71 3.94 -15.50
C GLY A 744 -6.95 4.48 -14.80
N VAL A 745 -8.12 4.04 -15.26
CA VAL A 745 -9.42 4.32 -14.61
C VAL A 745 -10.27 3.06 -14.57
N GLY A 746 -11.20 2.96 -13.63
CA GLY A 746 -12.11 1.82 -13.50
C GLY A 746 -13.30 2.12 -12.58
N ASN A 747 -14.30 1.24 -12.56
CA ASN A 747 -15.45 1.35 -11.66
C ASN A 747 -15.89 0.03 -11.04
N GLY A 748 -15.37 -1.12 -11.50
CA GLY A 748 -15.71 -2.43 -10.96
C GLY A 748 -16.98 -3.06 -11.53
N ASP A 749 -17.59 -2.46 -12.56
CA ASP A 749 -18.69 -3.09 -13.30
C ASP A 749 -18.13 -4.22 -14.19
N PRO A 750 -18.51 -5.50 -13.96
CA PRO A 750 -18.01 -6.61 -14.76
C PRO A 750 -18.52 -6.58 -16.21
N SER A 751 -19.55 -5.78 -16.52
CA SER A 751 -20.13 -5.61 -17.86
C SER A 751 -19.65 -4.37 -18.61
N SER A 752 -18.86 -3.50 -17.97
CA SER A 752 -18.41 -2.26 -18.60
C SER A 752 -17.36 -2.52 -19.68
N HIS A 753 -17.59 -1.96 -20.87
CA HIS A 753 -16.64 -1.95 -21.99
C HIS A 753 -15.98 -0.59 -22.19
N GLU A 754 -16.16 0.33 -21.24
CA GLU A 754 -15.50 1.64 -21.28
C GLU A 754 -13.97 1.48 -21.19
N GLN A 755 -13.26 2.40 -21.83
CA GLN A 755 -11.81 2.37 -21.98
C GLN A 755 -11.06 2.51 -20.64
N ASP A 756 -10.09 1.62 -20.43
CA ASP A 756 -9.27 1.55 -19.21
C ASP A 756 -8.09 2.52 -19.18
N LYS A 757 -7.54 2.81 -20.36
CA LYS A 757 -6.32 3.59 -20.57
C LYS A 757 -6.62 4.77 -21.48
N TYR A 758 -6.31 5.99 -21.05
CA TYR A 758 -6.40 7.18 -21.90
C TYR A 758 -4.99 7.70 -22.20
N PHE A 759 -4.73 8.08 -23.46
CA PHE A 759 -3.46 8.67 -23.89
C PHE A 759 -3.57 10.16 -24.21
N ASP A 760 -4.75 10.73 -24.00
CA ASP A 760 -5.08 12.14 -24.21
C ASP A 760 -5.66 12.74 -22.90
N THR A 761 -6.15 13.98 -22.98
CA THR A 761 -6.73 14.70 -21.84
C THR A 761 -8.22 14.37 -21.60
N THR A 762 -8.76 13.29 -22.18
CA THR A 762 -10.22 12.99 -22.16
C THR A 762 -10.60 11.90 -21.15
N ALA A 763 -9.71 11.59 -20.20
CA ALA A 763 -9.93 10.55 -19.20
C ALA A 763 -11.27 10.74 -18.46
N GLN A 764 -12.08 9.68 -18.48
CA GLN A 764 -13.42 9.68 -17.90
C GLN A 764 -13.85 8.27 -17.53
N ARG A 765 -14.83 8.16 -16.63
CA ARG A 765 -15.44 6.89 -16.25
C ARG A 765 -16.82 7.09 -15.63
N HIS A 766 -17.79 6.24 -15.96
CA HIS A 766 -19.06 6.23 -15.23
C HIS A 766 -18.86 5.72 -13.80
N LEU A 767 -19.57 6.34 -12.85
CA LEU A 767 -19.79 5.69 -11.56
C LEU A 767 -20.49 4.35 -11.82
N PHE A 768 -20.14 3.33 -11.05
CA PHE A 768 -20.94 2.11 -10.95
C PHE A 768 -21.39 1.99 -9.51
N ASN A 769 -22.70 2.06 -9.28
CA ASN A 769 -23.28 2.05 -7.94
C ASN A 769 -22.56 3.02 -6.99
N GLY A 770 -22.48 4.28 -7.43
CA GLY A 770 -21.93 5.40 -6.67
C GLY A 770 -20.43 5.60 -6.71
N LYS A 771 -19.64 4.73 -7.36
CA LYS A 771 -18.16 4.76 -7.26
C LYS A 771 -17.42 4.59 -8.59
N CYS A 772 -16.29 5.28 -8.73
CA CYS A 772 -15.24 4.99 -9.70
C CYS A 772 -13.84 5.27 -9.13
N GLN A 773 -12.79 4.89 -9.84
CA GLN A 773 -11.40 4.97 -9.42
C GLN A 773 -10.51 5.52 -10.54
N VAL A 774 -9.50 6.31 -10.15
CA VAL A 774 -8.45 6.84 -11.01
C VAL A 774 -7.09 6.52 -10.40
N ILE A 775 -6.11 6.14 -11.24
CA ILE A 775 -4.73 5.90 -10.85
C ILE A 775 -3.85 6.98 -11.47
N VAL A 776 -3.13 7.72 -10.62
CA VAL A 776 -2.23 8.81 -11.03
C VAL A 776 -0.80 8.38 -10.74
N GLN A 777 0.09 8.53 -11.72
CA GLN A 777 1.54 8.30 -11.60
C GLN A 777 2.28 9.64 -11.67
N SER A 778 3.27 9.83 -10.82
CA SER A 778 4.13 11.01 -10.83
C SER A 778 5.00 11.08 -12.07
N GLY A 779 5.44 12.29 -12.41
CA GLY A 779 6.54 12.53 -13.34
C GLY A 779 7.90 12.53 -12.65
N LEU A 780 8.87 13.24 -13.24
CA LEU A 780 10.27 13.25 -12.83
C LEU A 780 10.68 14.52 -12.10
N THR A 781 9.78 15.49 -11.95
CA THR A 781 10.06 16.78 -11.32
C THR A 781 9.18 16.99 -10.09
N GLU A 782 9.72 17.73 -9.12
CA GLU A 782 8.92 18.25 -8.00
C GLU A 782 7.86 19.20 -8.55
N SER A 783 6.60 18.91 -8.22
CA SER A 783 5.42 19.54 -8.79
C SER A 783 4.28 19.46 -7.79
N MET A 784 3.42 20.48 -7.79
CA MET A 784 2.08 20.35 -7.24
C MET A 784 1.18 19.83 -8.35
N ILE A 785 0.68 18.62 -8.18
CA ILE A 785 -0.28 17.98 -9.08
C ILE A 785 -1.68 18.40 -8.63
N HIS A 786 -2.43 19.06 -9.50
CA HIS A 786 -3.83 19.39 -9.26
C HIS A 786 -4.72 18.40 -9.99
N PHE A 787 -5.49 17.60 -9.24
CA PHE A 787 -6.48 16.67 -9.78
C PHE A 787 -7.89 17.21 -9.56
N GLU A 788 -8.70 17.17 -10.60
CA GLU A 788 -10.09 17.63 -10.57
C GLU A 788 -11.01 16.61 -11.24
N ALA A 789 -12.17 16.36 -10.63
CA ALA A 789 -13.22 15.53 -11.18
C ALA A 789 -14.53 16.32 -11.32
N LYS A 790 -15.15 16.21 -12.50
CA LYS A 790 -16.34 16.96 -12.88
C LYS A 790 -17.42 16.06 -13.44
N ALA A 791 -18.67 16.39 -13.11
CA ALA A 791 -19.85 15.79 -13.72
C ALA A 791 -20.97 16.82 -13.80
N ASP A 792 -21.88 16.62 -14.75
CA ASP A 792 -22.90 17.62 -15.08
C ASP A 792 -23.86 17.82 -13.89
N SER A 793 -24.20 19.07 -13.57
CA SER A 793 -25.11 19.44 -12.47
C SER A 793 -24.67 19.06 -11.04
N MET A 794 -23.38 18.78 -10.82
CA MET A 794 -22.81 18.51 -9.49
C MET A 794 -21.67 19.47 -9.14
N TRP A 795 -21.42 19.64 -7.84
CA TRP A 795 -20.21 20.34 -7.38
C TRP A 795 -18.96 19.53 -7.72
N THR A 796 -17.96 20.24 -8.24
CA THR A 796 -16.65 19.70 -8.61
C THR A 796 -15.90 19.24 -7.37
N GLY A 797 -15.26 18.08 -7.47
CA GLY A 797 -14.30 17.61 -6.46
C GLY A 797 -12.86 17.84 -6.96
N ALA A 798 -11.95 18.24 -6.07
CA ALA A 798 -10.54 18.40 -6.40
C ALA A 798 -9.64 18.04 -5.22
N THR A 799 -8.38 17.72 -5.52
CA THR A 799 -7.32 17.49 -4.52
C THR A 799 -5.96 17.84 -5.11
N ASP A 800 -5.02 18.28 -4.26
CA ASP A 800 -3.65 18.57 -4.63
C ASP A 800 -2.70 17.52 -4.06
N ILE A 801 -1.74 17.08 -4.87
CA ILE A 801 -0.74 16.07 -4.54
C ILE A 801 0.65 16.66 -4.79
N MET A 802 1.54 16.63 -3.81
CA MET A 802 2.93 17.10 -3.95
C MET A 802 3.86 15.97 -4.38
N THR A 803 4.75 16.24 -5.33
CA THR A 803 5.86 15.33 -5.66
C THR A 803 7.18 15.86 -5.09
N ILE A 804 8.01 14.94 -4.56
CA ILE A 804 9.30 15.26 -3.93
C ILE A 804 10.42 14.36 -4.46
N HIS A 805 11.68 14.79 -4.36
CA HIS A 805 12.82 13.89 -4.55
C HIS A 805 13.27 13.21 -3.25
N ALA A 806 13.89 12.04 -3.38
CA ALA A 806 14.57 11.41 -2.26
C ALA A 806 15.79 12.26 -1.87
N ALA A 807 15.80 12.74 -0.62
CA ALA A 807 16.92 13.53 -0.08
C ALA A 807 17.69 12.73 0.98
N PRO A 808 19.02 12.94 1.11
CA PRO A 808 19.77 12.48 2.27
C PRO A 808 19.12 12.98 3.56
N VAL A 809 19.23 12.19 4.64
CA VAL A 809 18.66 12.57 5.93
C VAL A 809 19.71 13.31 6.75
N THR A 810 19.44 14.57 7.09
CA THR A 810 20.22 15.32 8.08
C THR A 810 19.48 15.36 9.42
N LYS A 811 20.14 14.92 10.50
CA LYS A 811 19.52 15.03 11.84
C LYS A 811 19.53 16.47 12.32
N VAL A 812 18.43 16.92 12.93
CA VAL A 812 18.29 18.30 13.46
C VAL A 812 19.34 18.62 14.52
N THR A 813 19.81 17.62 15.26
CA THR A 813 20.86 17.75 16.29
C THR A 813 22.28 17.90 15.74
N SER A 814 22.48 17.64 14.45
CA SER A 814 23.78 17.81 13.77
C SER A 814 23.93 19.15 13.04
N SER A 815 22.96 20.04 13.16
CA SER A 815 22.97 21.37 12.52
C SER A 815 23.52 22.46 13.45
N ASN A 816 24.24 23.44 12.89
CA ASN A 816 24.65 24.64 13.62
C ASN A 816 23.38 25.46 13.96
N ASN A 817 22.88 25.31 15.19
CA ASN A 817 21.72 26.06 15.69
C ASN A 817 22.19 27.35 16.38
N SER A 818 21.48 28.45 16.13
CA SER A 818 21.74 29.76 16.72
C SER A 818 21.08 29.96 18.10
N PHE A 819 20.27 28.99 18.54
CA PHE A 819 19.54 28.98 19.81
C PHE A 819 19.96 27.78 20.70
N PRO A 820 19.76 27.86 22.03
CA PRO A 820 20.08 26.77 22.94
C PRO A 820 19.32 25.47 22.61
N MET A 821 20.03 24.34 22.61
CA MET A 821 19.42 23.01 22.47
C MET A 821 19.10 22.44 23.85
N LEU A 822 17.83 22.46 24.22
CA LEU A 822 17.31 21.89 25.46
C LEU A 822 16.92 20.42 25.24
N PRO A 823 17.23 19.54 26.20
CA PRO A 823 16.83 18.15 26.13
C PRO A 823 15.31 18.04 26.14
N PHE A 824 14.75 17.28 25.20
CA PHE A 824 13.32 17.01 25.19
C PHE A 824 12.96 16.04 26.32
N LYS A 825 12.08 16.47 27.22
CA LYS A 825 11.49 15.63 28.25
C LYS A 825 10.06 15.27 27.83
N PRO A 826 9.76 13.97 27.58
CA PRO A 826 8.40 13.55 27.29
C PRO A 826 7.43 13.96 28.39
N THR A 827 6.29 14.50 28.00
CA THR A 827 5.25 15.00 28.91
C THR A 827 3.96 14.20 28.74
N PRO A 828 3.32 13.74 29.83
CA PRO A 828 2.03 13.05 29.73
C PRO A 828 0.95 13.91 29.06
N VAL A 829 0.09 13.27 28.28
CA VAL A 829 -1.04 13.92 27.59
C VAL A 829 -2.34 13.49 28.26
N ASP A 830 -3.07 14.47 28.77
CA ASP A 830 -4.40 14.24 29.36
C ASP A 830 -5.47 14.04 28.28
N LYS A 831 -6.60 13.46 28.69
CA LYS A 831 -7.79 13.38 27.82
C LYS A 831 -8.33 14.78 27.49
N MET A 832 -8.64 14.97 26.23
CA MET A 832 -9.07 16.21 25.61
C MET A 832 -10.45 16.04 24.95
N LEU A 833 -11.41 16.83 25.39
CA LEU A 833 -12.62 17.16 24.66
C LEU A 833 -12.61 18.68 24.48
N GLY A 834 -12.09 19.10 23.33
CA GLY A 834 -11.81 20.50 23.06
C GLY A 834 -12.75 21.13 22.03
N ALA A 835 -12.73 22.47 22.00
CA ALA A 835 -13.29 23.28 20.94
C ALA A 835 -12.31 24.36 20.52
N ASP A 836 -12.16 24.57 19.21
CA ASP A 836 -11.49 25.77 18.71
C ASP A 836 -12.48 26.92 18.61
N ILE A 837 -12.27 27.94 19.44
CA ILE A 837 -13.12 29.14 19.48
C ILE A 837 -12.32 30.40 19.20
N SER A 838 -11.23 30.30 18.44
CA SER A 838 -10.33 31.45 18.20
C SER A 838 -11.03 32.62 17.49
N HIS A 839 -12.12 32.35 16.77
CA HIS A 839 -12.93 33.37 16.08
C HIS A 839 -13.89 34.13 17.03
N LEU A 840 -14.02 33.72 18.29
CA LEU A 840 -14.94 34.33 19.25
C LEU A 840 -14.80 35.86 19.37
N PRO A 841 -13.59 36.46 19.48
CA PRO A 841 -13.46 37.91 19.59
C PRO A 841 -14.06 38.66 18.40
N GLU A 842 -14.02 38.07 17.20
CA GLU A 842 -14.63 38.65 16.01
C GLU A 842 -16.16 38.66 16.11
N LEU A 843 -16.76 37.56 16.58
CA LEU A 843 -18.20 37.46 16.79
C LEU A 843 -18.68 38.46 17.85
N GLU A 844 -17.97 38.54 18.97
CA GLU A 844 -18.28 39.48 20.05
C GLU A 844 -18.11 40.95 19.59
N SER A 845 -17.12 41.24 18.73
CA SER A 845 -16.95 42.58 18.15
C SER A 845 -18.12 43.02 17.26
N ARG A 846 -18.89 42.05 16.73
CA ARG A 846 -20.13 42.29 15.97
C ARG A 846 -21.37 42.32 16.86
N GLY A 847 -21.21 42.27 18.18
CA GLY A 847 -22.29 42.27 19.15
C GLY A 847 -22.97 40.91 19.35
N MET A 848 -22.37 39.81 18.88
CA MET A 848 -22.94 38.47 19.10
C MET A 848 -22.90 38.12 20.60
N LYS A 849 -24.00 37.58 21.08
CA LYS A 849 -24.17 37.03 22.43
C LYS A 849 -24.49 35.54 22.30
N PHE A 850 -24.12 34.76 23.32
CA PHE A 850 -24.32 33.32 23.33
C PHE A 850 -25.32 32.92 24.40
N TYR A 851 -26.19 31.98 24.02
CA TYR A 851 -27.26 31.46 24.87
C TYR A 851 -27.14 29.95 24.94
N ASP A 852 -27.29 29.43 26.15
CA ASP A 852 -27.31 27.99 26.44
C ASP A 852 -28.60 27.33 25.91
N ILE A 853 -28.70 26.00 25.98
CA ILE A 853 -29.87 25.21 25.51
C ILE A 853 -31.17 25.62 26.21
N ASP A 854 -31.08 26.07 27.47
CA ASP A 854 -32.21 26.59 28.25
C ASP A 854 -32.57 28.06 27.91
N GLY A 855 -31.81 28.70 27.01
CA GLY A 855 -32.00 30.10 26.60
C GLY A 855 -31.28 31.12 27.48
N THR A 856 -30.50 30.71 28.48
CA THR A 856 -29.76 31.62 29.37
C THR A 856 -28.55 32.23 28.68
N GLU A 857 -28.41 33.55 28.72
CA GLU A 857 -27.20 34.26 28.25
C GLU A 857 -26.01 33.93 29.16
N LYS A 858 -24.91 33.42 28.60
CA LYS A 858 -23.68 33.09 29.34
C LYS A 858 -22.45 33.37 28.47
N ASP A 859 -21.31 33.52 29.12
CA ASP A 859 -20.01 33.49 28.44
C ASP A 859 -19.81 32.11 27.77
N VAL A 860 -19.37 32.09 26.51
CA VAL A 860 -19.27 30.85 25.73
C VAL A 860 -18.33 29.82 26.35
N PHE A 861 -17.25 30.24 27.04
CA PHE A 861 -16.36 29.32 27.74
C PHE A 861 -17.11 28.59 28.85
N LYS A 862 -18.01 29.29 29.55
CA LYS A 862 -18.85 28.70 30.58
C LYS A 862 -19.87 27.73 29.98
N ILE A 863 -20.51 28.07 28.87
CA ILE A 863 -21.43 27.15 28.16
C ILE A 863 -20.69 25.87 27.77
N LEU A 864 -19.56 25.98 27.08
CA LEU A 864 -18.78 24.81 26.67
C LEU A 864 -18.29 23.97 27.85
N LYS A 865 -17.87 24.62 28.95
CA LYS A 865 -17.46 23.94 30.18
C LYS A 865 -18.62 23.21 30.85
N ASP A 866 -19.81 23.82 30.89
CA ASP A 866 -21.03 23.22 31.45
C ASP A 866 -21.42 21.97 30.66
N HIS A 867 -21.17 21.97 29.35
CA HIS A 867 -21.35 20.82 28.46
C HIS A 867 -20.15 19.86 28.38
N GLY A 868 -19.27 19.92 29.39
CA GLY A 868 -18.25 18.91 29.62
C GLY A 868 -16.99 19.05 28.76
N LEU A 869 -16.85 20.08 27.93
CA LEU A 869 -15.58 20.38 27.25
C LEU A 869 -14.53 20.82 28.29
N ASN A 870 -13.30 20.37 28.14
CA ASN A 870 -12.23 20.60 29.10
C ASN A 870 -10.98 21.28 28.50
N TYR A 871 -10.93 21.46 27.18
CA TYR A 871 -9.89 22.20 26.48
C TYR A 871 -10.46 23.29 25.59
N ILE A 872 -9.71 24.37 25.44
CA ILE A 872 -9.90 25.34 24.38
C ILE A 872 -8.67 25.32 23.50
N ARG A 873 -8.88 25.24 22.18
CA ARG A 873 -7.84 25.47 21.20
C ARG A 873 -7.86 26.93 20.76
N LEU A 874 -6.69 27.56 20.75
CA LEU A 874 -6.50 28.92 20.24
C LEU A 874 -5.43 28.94 19.16
N ARG A 875 -5.78 29.50 18.00
CA ARG A 875 -4.88 29.84 16.92
C ARG A 875 -4.12 31.12 17.25
N ILE A 876 -2.85 31.19 16.85
CA ILE A 876 -2.08 32.44 16.87
C ILE A 876 -1.32 32.64 15.55
N PHE A 877 -1.50 33.82 14.96
CA PHE A 877 -0.82 34.28 13.74
C PHE A 877 0.30 35.26 14.10
N ASN A 878 1.31 35.37 13.23
CA ASN A 878 2.48 36.21 13.46
C ASN A 878 2.14 37.71 13.41
N ASP A 879 1.47 38.17 12.35
CA ASP A 879 0.89 39.52 12.25
C ASP A 879 -0.45 39.48 11.51
N PRO A 880 -1.56 39.13 12.18
CA PRO A 880 -2.87 39.08 11.54
C PRO A 880 -3.46 40.46 11.26
N ALA A 881 -2.94 41.53 11.87
CA ALA A 881 -3.49 42.88 11.78
C ALA A 881 -3.05 43.63 10.52
N ARG A 882 -2.00 43.18 9.83
CA ARG A 882 -1.57 43.78 8.57
C ARG A 882 -2.65 43.72 7.48
N ASP A 883 -2.51 44.55 6.45
CA ASP A 883 -3.52 44.66 5.38
C ASP A 883 -3.81 43.33 4.65
N SER A 884 -2.82 42.46 4.52
CA SER A 884 -2.96 41.10 3.94
C SER A 884 -3.02 40.00 5.00
N GLY A 885 -3.22 40.36 6.27
CA GLY A 885 -3.25 39.44 7.41
C GLY A 885 -4.64 38.82 7.60
N TYR A 886 -4.74 37.83 8.48
CA TYR A 886 -5.99 37.11 8.75
C TYR A 886 -7.14 38.05 9.15
N SER A 887 -6.83 39.12 9.87
CA SER A 887 -7.80 40.06 10.41
C SER A 887 -7.33 41.51 10.24
N PRO A 888 -7.38 42.04 9.01
CA PRO A 888 -6.78 43.34 8.69
C PRO A 888 -7.30 44.45 9.61
N LYS A 889 -6.37 45.21 10.20
CA LYS A 889 -6.57 46.34 11.12
C LYS A 889 -7.24 46.00 12.46
N LYS A 890 -7.69 44.77 12.65
CA LYS A 890 -8.38 44.31 13.87
C LYS A 890 -7.52 43.38 14.71
N GLY A 891 -6.69 42.55 14.07
CA GLY A 891 -5.72 41.71 14.76
C GLY A 891 -6.31 40.52 15.53
N PHE A 892 -7.51 40.03 15.18
CA PHE A 892 -8.02 38.81 15.81
C PHE A 892 -7.02 37.65 15.64
N CYS A 893 -6.84 36.86 16.71
CA CYS A 893 -5.82 35.82 16.82
C CYS A 893 -4.36 36.33 16.83
N ASP A 894 -4.12 37.58 17.23
CA ASP A 894 -2.79 38.06 17.65
C ASP A 894 -2.48 37.72 19.12
N LEU A 895 -1.27 38.03 19.58
CA LEU A 895 -0.85 37.80 20.96
C LEU A 895 -1.78 38.47 22.00
N ALA A 896 -2.28 39.68 21.72
CA ALA A 896 -3.12 40.40 22.68
C ALA A 896 -4.47 39.69 22.88
N HIS A 897 -5.11 39.28 21.79
CA HIS A 897 -6.36 38.51 21.83
C HIS A 897 -6.14 37.10 22.38
N THR A 898 -5.03 36.44 22.04
CA THR A 898 -4.68 35.12 22.61
C THR A 898 -4.53 35.21 24.13
N LEU A 899 -3.86 36.24 24.66
CA LEU A 899 -3.75 36.48 26.10
C LEU A 899 -5.12 36.72 26.76
N GLN A 900 -5.99 37.50 26.12
CA GLN A 900 -7.36 37.71 26.61
C GLN A 900 -8.15 36.40 26.68
N MET A 901 -8.09 35.60 25.62
CA MET A 901 -8.81 34.32 25.51
C MET A 901 -8.23 33.26 26.46
N ALA A 902 -6.91 33.20 26.62
CA ALA A 902 -6.25 32.27 27.55
C ALA A 902 -6.67 32.54 29.00
N LYS A 903 -6.72 33.82 29.42
CA LYS A 903 -7.29 34.21 30.72
C LYS A 903 -8.72 33.72 30.92
N ARG A 904 -9.58 33.91 29.93
CA ARG A 904 -10.99 33.45 29.98
C ARG A 904 -11.08 31.93 30.07
N ALA A 905 -10.28 31.21 29.28
CA ALA A 905 -10.21 29.74 29.34
C ALA A 905 -9.83 29.23 30.73
N LYS A 906 -8.73 29.76 31.31
CA LYS A 906 -8.26 29.35 32.64
C LYS A 906 -9.25 29.75 33.73
N ALA A 907 -9.88 30.93 33.64
CA ALA A 907 -10.91 31.35 34.58
C ALA A 907 -12.15 30.44 34.55
N ALA A 908 -12.49 29.87 33.38
CA ALA A 908 -13.54 28.84 33.24
C ALA A 908 -13.08 27.44 33.70
N GLY A 909 -11.85 27.28 34.16
CA GLY A 909 -11.28 25.98 34.56
C GLY A 909 -11.05 25.04 33.38
N MET A 910 -10.77 25.59 32.19
CA MET A 910 -10.41 24.83 30.99
C MET A 910 -8.90 24.85 30.76
N LYS A 911 -8.40 23.80 30.13
CA LYS A 911 -7.02 23.70 29.64
C LYS A 911 -6.89 24.37 28.28
N LEU A 912 -5.66 24.65 27.89
CA LEU A 912 -5.34 25.38 26.67
C LEU A 912 -4.44 24.54 25.75
N LEU A 913 -4.89 24.39 24.51
CA LEU A 913 -4.08 23.97 23.37
C LEU A 913 -3.79 25.22 22.53
N LEU A 914 -2.51 25.57 22.38
CA LEU A 914 -2.12 26.71 21.56
C LEU A 914 -1.57 26.23 20.22
N ASP A 915 -2.11 26.77 19.13
CA ASP A 915 -1.70 26.45 17.77
C ASP A 915 -0.97 27.59 17.09
N PHE A 916 0.33 27.40 16.87
CA PHE A 916 1.13 28.34 16.10
C PHE A 916 0.98 28.09 14.61
N HIS A 917 0.28 28.97 13.90
CA HIS A 917 0.16 28.87 12.45
C HIS A 917 1.45 29.23 11.70
N TYR A 918 2.36 29.98 12.34
CA TYR A 918 3.59 30.49 11.72
C TYR A 918 3.36 31.17 10.36
N SER A 919 2.26 31.92 10.26
CA SER A 919 1.82 32.67 9.09
C SER A 919 1.13 33.96 9.57
N ASP A 920 1.03 34.95 8.69
CA ASP A 920 0.20 36.14 8.94
C ASP A 920 -1.27 35.92 8.56
N TYR A 921 -1.55 34.87 7.77
CA TYR A 921 -2.87 34.48 7.28
C TYR A 921 -3.15 33.00 7.56
N TRP A 922 -4.32 32.52 7.18
CA TRP A 922 -4.70 31.10 7.23
C TRP A 922 -3.58 30.17 6.73
N ALA A 923 -3.36 29.07 7.46
CA ALA A 923 -2.39 28.05 7.11
C ALA A 923 -3.05 26.67 7.13
N ASP A 924 -2.94 25.92 6.03
CA ASP A 924 -3.50 24.58 5.80
C ASP A 924 -2.61 23.82 4.79
N PRO A 925 -2.89 22.54 4.45
CA PRO A 925 -2.04 21.77 3.54
C PRO A 925 -1.89 22.36 2.12
N GLN A 926 -2.75 23.29 1.71
CA GLN A 926 -2.69 23.99 0.42
C GLN A 926 -2.06 25.39 0.54
N HIS A 927 -2.06 25.98 1.74
CA HIS A 927 -1.56 27.33 1.99
C HIS A 927 -0.67 27.36 3.23
N ALA A 928 0.65 27.48 3.11
CA ALA A 928 1.52 27.62 4.29
C ALA A 928 2.53 28.77 4.15
N HIS A 929 2.04 29.94 3.76
CA HIS A 929 2.89 31.09 3.43
C HIS A 929 3.67 31.63 4.64
N MET A 930 4.95 31.93 4.41
CA MET A 930 5.80 32.57 5.40
C MET A 930 5.31 33.99 5.77
N PRO A 931 5.38 34.38 7.06
CA PRO A 931 5.13 35.75 7.54
C PRO A 931 5.95 36.79 6.80
N ALA A 932 5.41 37.98 6.56
CA ALA A 932 6.13 39.04 5.87
C ALA A 932 7.42 39.45 6.59
N ALA A 933 7.40 39.46 7.93
CA ALA A 933 8.56 39.79 8.74
C ALA A 933 9.75 38.83 8.54
N TRP A 934 9.50 37.64 7.97
CA TRP A 934 10.50 36.60 7.82
C TRP A 934 11.02 36.46 6.39
N ARG A 935 10.36 37.09 5.41
CA ARG A 935 10.75 37.03 4.00
C ARG A 935 12.17 37.58 3.79
N GLY A 936 12.96 36.86 3.00
CA GLY A 936 14.34 37.25 2.67
C GLY A 936 15.38 36.98 3.77
N LYS A 937 14.98 36.39 4.91
CA LYS A 937 15.93 35.89 5.92
C LYS A 937 16.74 34.72 5.36
N SER A 938 17.99 34.59 5.79
CA SER A 938 18.73 33.34 5.59
C SER A 938 18.03 32.21 6.35
N PHE A 939 18.22 30.95 5.96
CA PHE A 939 17.60 29.83 6.68
C PHE A 939 18.01 29.78 8.17
N SER A 940 19.26 30.17 8.49
CA SER A 940 19.71 30.28 9.89
C SER A 940 18.92 31.35 10.66
N ASP A 941 18.74 32.53 10.06
CA ASP A 941 17.96 33.61 10.67
C ASP A 941 16.47 33.30 10.75
N LEU A 942 15.96 32.48 9.82
CA LEU A 942 14.58 32.00 9.82
C LEU A 942 14.32 31.06 11.00
N LYS A 943 15.23 30.09 11.25
CA LYS A 943 15.15 29.23 12.44
C LYS A 943 15.19 30.05 13.73
N GLN A 944 16.06 31.06 13.79
CA GLN A 944 16.14 31.97 14.94
C GLN A 944 14.84 32.76 15.13
N ALA A 945 14.29 33.34 14.06
CA ALA A 945 13.04 34.09 14.11
C ALA A 945 11.86 33.24 14.59
N MET A 946 11.80 31.98 14.15
CA MET A 946 10.79 31.02 14.61
C MET A 946 10.95 30.71 16.10
N TYR A 947 12.17 30.39 16.56
CA TYR A 947 12.46 30.19 17.99
C TYR A 947 12.07 31.41 18.84
N ASP A 948 12.47 32.61 18.41
CA ASP A 948 12.24 33.86 19.15
C ASP A 948 10.76 34.20 19.23
N TYR A 949 10.02 34.04 18.13
CA TYR A 949 8.57 34.27 18.12
C TYR A 949 7.83 33.28 19.02
N THR A 950 8.13 31.98 18.93
CA THR A 950 7.51 30.97 19.79
C THR A 950 7.81 31.25 21.26
N LYS A 951 9.06 31.58 21.59
CA LYS A 951 9.47 31.93 22.96
C LYS A 951 8.78 33.19 23.46
N LEU A 952 8.65 34.23 22.64
CA LEU A 952 7.96 35.49 22.98
C LEU A 952 6.52 35.21 23.43
N VAL A 953 5.77 34.48 22.61
CA VAL A 953 4.36 34.15 22.89
C VAL A 953 4.24 33.30 24.15
N MET A 954 5.07 32.26 24.26
CA MET A 954 5.06 31.37 25.43
C MET A 954 5.45 32.12 26.72
N GLN A 955 6.43 33.03 26.65
CA GLN A 955 6.84 33.84 27.80
C GLN A 955 5.71 34.78 28.25
N ALA A 956 5.02 35.43 27.31
CA ALA A 956 3.89 36.30 27.63
C ALA A 956 2.74 35.54 28.32
N LEU A 957 2.44 34.30 27.87
CA LEU A 957 1.47 33.43 28.53
C LEU A 957 1.95 32.94 29.91
N ASN A 958 3.25 32.69 30.06
CA ASN A 958 3.84 32.30 31.34
C ASN A 958 3.81 33.44 32.36
N ASP A 959 4.19 34.65 31.95
CA ASP A 959 4.15 35.85 32.79
C ASP A 959 2.70 36.17 33.22
N GLN A 960 1.72 35.79 32.39
CA GLN A 960 0.30 35.90 32.71
C GLN A 960 -0.23 34.78 33.61
N GLY A 961 0.52 33.69 33.81
CA GLY A 961 0.08 32.50 34.54
C GLY A 961 -0.87 31.59 33.77
N THR A 962 -0.92 31.70 32.45
CA THR A 962 -1.85 30.97 31.55
C THR A 962 -1.12 30.10 30.54
N VAL A 963 0.02 29.51 30.94
CA VAL A 963 0.81 28.59 30.09
C VAL A 963 -0.10 27.50 29.51
N PRO A 964 0.00 27.20 28.21
CA PRO A 964 -0.76 26.12 27.60
C PRO A 964 -0.27 24.74 28.08
N GLU A 965 -1.21 23.83 28.30
CA GLU A 965 -0.90 22.43 28.58
C GLU A 965 -0.28 21.73 27.36
N MET A 966 -0.65 22.17 26.15
CA MET A 966 -0.18 21.57 24.91
C MET A 966 -0.01 22.64 23.82
N VAL A 967 0.97 22.43 22.93
CA VAL A 967 1.26 23.32 21.80
C VAL A 967 1.37 22.52 20.50
N GLN A 968 0.75 23.03 19.44
CA GLN A 968 0.98 22.61 18.05
C GLN A 968 2.05 23.50 17.41
N ILE A 969 3.04 22.87 16.77
CA ILE A 969 4.09 23.56 16.03
C ILE A 969 3.73 23.52 14.55
N GLY A 970 2.84 24.43 14.15
CA GLY A 970 2.22 24.45 12.83
C GLY A 970 0.84 23.79 12.83
N ASN A 971 -0.01 24.24 11.90
CA ASN A 971 -1.34 23.70 11.65
C ASN A 971 -1.31 22.78 10.41
N GLU A 972 -1.77 21.53 10.54
CA GLU A 972 -1.93 20.60 9.41
C GLU A 972 -0.68 20.46 8.49
N ILE A 973 0.49 20.22 9.09
CA ILE A 973 1.77 20.43 8.41
C ILE A 973 2.25 19.28 7.51
N ASN A 974 1.38 18.40 7.02
CA ASN A 974 1.80 17.26 6.18
C ASN A 974 2.48 17.69 4.87
N HIS A 975 2.15 18.87 4.34
CA HIS A 975 2.85 19.50 3.20
C HIS A 975 3.89 20.56 3.64
N GLY A 976 4.09 20.72 4.94
CA GLY A 976 5.05 21.64 5.54
C GLY A 976 4.44 22.92 6.12
N MET A 977 5.31 23.87 6.47
CA MET A 977 4.96 25.19 6.99
C MET A 977 6.01 26.22 6.57
N VAL A 978 5.71 27.52 6.63
CA VAL A 978 6.71 28.58 6.35
C VAL A 978 7.36 28.40 4.97
N TRP A 979 6.53 28.23 3.94
CA TRP A 979 6.98 27.96 2.57
C TRP A 979 7.77 29.13 1.95
N PRO A 980 8.74 28.83 1.05
CA PRO A 980 9.08 27.49 0.55
C PRO A 980 10.06 26.70 1.45
N ASP A 981 10.75 27.37 2.37
CA ASP A 981 11.86 26.77 3.14
C ASP A 981 11.43 25.59 4.01
N GLY A 982 10.25 25.64 4.62
CA GLY A 982 9.70 24.53 5.39
C GLY A 982 8.67 23.68 4.63
N SER A 983 8.71 23.63 3.30
CA SER A 983 7.87 22.70 2.52
C SER A 983 8.30 21.24 2.72
N VAL A 984 7.39 20.29 2.49
CA VAL A 984 7.70 18.85 2.44
C VAL A 984 8.70 18.48 1.33
N THR A 985 8.88 19.33 0.31
CA THR A 985 9.98 19.23 -0.66
C THR A 985 11.36 19.43 -0.01
N ASN A 986 11.41 20.10 1.15
CA ASN A 986 12.62 20.40 1.92
C ASN A 986 12.55 19.78 3.33
N LEU A 987 12.38 18.46 3.44
CA LEU A 987 12.16 17.75 4.72
C LEU A 987 13.20 18.07 5.82
N ASP A 988 14.47 18.25 5.47
CA ASP A 988 15.54 18.60 6.42
C ASP A 988 15.33 20.01 7.01
N ASN A 989 14.89 20.96 6.19
CA ASN A 989 14.61 22.32 6.64
C ASN A 989 13.32 22.35 7.46
N LEU A 990 12.26 21.67 6.99
CA LEU A 990 11.02 21.52 7.74
C LEU A 990 11.27 20.94 9.13
N ALA A 991 12.02 19.84 9.24
CA ALA A 991 12.37 19.24 10.52
C ALA A 991 13.13 20.21 11.44
N GLN A 992 14.06 21.00 10.90
CA GLN A 992 14.81 22.00 11.67
C GLN A 992 13.92 23.17 12.14
N LEU A 993 12.95 23.60 11.34
CA LEU A 993 11.97 24.62 11.73
C LEU A 993 11.05 24.10 12.83
N ILE A 994 10.49 22.89 12.68
CA ILE A 994 9.70 22.25 13.75
C ILE A 994 10.53 22.16 15.03
N TYR A 995 11.79 21.73 14.93
CA TYR A 995 12.69 21.67 16.07
C TYR A 995 12.92 23.05 16.72
N ALA A 996 13.12 24.11 15.94
CA ALA A 996 13.28 25.47 16.46
C ALA A 996 12.03 25.94 17.25
N GLY A 997 10.83 25.70 16.71
CA GLY A 997 9.58 25.99 17.42
C GLY A 997 9.46 25.21 18.73
N ILE A 998 9.79 23.91 18.72
CA ILE A 998 9.80 23.07 19.94
C ILE A 998 10.76 23.64 20.99
N GLN A 999 11.97 24.03 20.60
CA GLN A 999 12.96 24.61 21.50
C GLN A 999 12.47 25.94 22.08
N GLY A 1000 11.73 26.76 21.31
CA GLY A 1000 11.09 27.98 21.78
C GLY A 1000 10.07 27.71 22.89
N VAL A 1001 9.24 26.68 22.74
CA VAL A 1001 8.29 26.24 23.78
C VAL A 1001 9.04 25.75 25.03
N LYS A 1002 9.98 24.82 24.84
CA LYS A 1002 10.69 24.17 25.95
C LYS A 1002 11.61 25.12 26.72
N ALA A 1003 12.02 26.24 26.12
CA ALA A 1003 12.77 27.28 26.79
C ALA A 1003 11.97 28.04 27.87
N VAL A 1004 10.64 28.05 27.76
CA VAL A 1004 9.74 28.68 28.74
C VAL A 1004 9.08 27.64 29.63
N SER A 1005 8.54 26.57 29.03
CA SER A 1005 7.81 25.53 29.74
C SER A 1005 8.28 24.13 29.30
N PRO A 1006 9.24 23.53 30.03
CA PRO A 1006 9.68 22.16 29.78
C PRO A 1006 8.54 21.12 29.87
N SER A 1007 7.50 21.44 30.64
CA SER A 1007 6.33 20.59 30.92
C SER A 1007 5.13 20.80 29.99
N THR A 1008 5.22 21.66 28.98
CA THR A 1008 4.14 21.78 27.96
C THR A 1008 4.29 20.68 26.92
N SER A 1009 3.25 19.91 26.67
CA SER A 1009 3.26 18.82 25.68
C SER A 1009 3.33 19.34 24.25
N ILE A 1010 4.07 18.65 23.38
CA ILE A 1010 4.21 19.00 21.96
C ILE A 1010 3.35 18.07 21.11
N MET A 1011 2.44 18.66 20.34
CA MET A 1011 1.67 17.98 19.31
C MET A 1011 2.33 18.17 17.94
N LEU A 1012 2.51 17.07 17.22
CA LEU A 1012 2.78 17.10 15.79
C LEU A 1012 1.46 16.91 15.05
N HIS A 1013 0.95 17.96 14.39
CA HIS A 1013 -0.39 17.99 13.81
C HIS A 1013 -0.35 17.90 12.29
N ILE A 1014 -1.02 16.90 11.72
CA ILE A 1014 -1.13 16.67 10.28
C ILE A 1014 -2.59 16.53 9.85
N ALA A 1015 -2.89 16.79 8.58
CA ALA A 1015 -4.24 16.54 8.03
C ALA A 1015 -4.44 15.08 7.64
N LEU A 1016 -5.53 14.81 6.92
CA LEU A 1016 -5.79 13.54 6.22
C LEU A 1016 -5.85 12.33 7.16
N GLY A 1017 -6.59 12.46 8.26
CA GLY A 1017 -6.67 11.46 9.33
C GLY A 1017 -7.09 10.04 8.93
N GLY A 1018 -7.70 9.81 7.77
CA GLY A 1018 -7.95 8.47 7.22
C GLY A 1018 -6.97 8.02 6.13
N GLN A 1019 -5.85 8.71 5.91
CA GLN A 1019 -4.81 8.37 4.94
C GLN A 1019 -3.54 7.96 5.69
N ASN A 1020 -3.46 6.68 6.03
CA ASN A 1020 -2.37 6.14 6.87
C ASN A 1020 -0.99 6.25 6.21
N ASP A 1021 -0.90 6.08 4.90
CA ASP A 1021 0.38 6.19 4.19
C ASP A 1021 0.95 7.60 4.24
N GLU A 1022 0.10 8.63 4.07
CA GLU A 1022 0.49 10.03 4.23
C GLU A 1022 1.00 10.31 5.65
N SER A 1023 0.27 9.80 6.65
CA SER A 1023 0.64 9.98 8.06
C SER A 1023 1.98 9.32 8.39
N LYS A 1024 2.18 8.06 7.96
CA LYS A 1024 3.44 7.33 8.15
C LYS A 1024 4.59 8.00 7.44
N PHE A 1025 4.41 8.38 6.17
CA PHE A 1025 5.44 9.07 5.40
C PHE A 1025 5.94 10.31 6.16
N PHE A 1026 5.03 11.16 6.63
CA PHE A 1026 5.40 12.37 7.35
C PHE A 1026 6.10 12.06 8.67
N ILE A 1027 5.51 11.21 9.51
CA ILE A 1027 6.02 10.91 10.86
C ILE A 1027 7.36 10.18 10.80
N ASP A 1028 7.52 9.19 9.90
CA ASP A 1028 8.81 8.50 9.69
C ASP A 1028 9.90 9.49 9.30
N ASN A 1029 9.60 10.45 8.41
CA ASN A 1029 10.56 11.46 7.99
C ASN A 1029 10.93 12.44 9.10
N MET A 1030 9.99 12.80 9.98
CA MET A 1030 10.26 13.65 11.14
C MET A 1030 11.08 12.92 12.21
N ILE A 1031 10.73 11.68 12.54
CA ILE A 1031 11.46 10.86 13.53
C ILE A 1031 12.88 10.56 13.05
N THR A 1032 13.06 10.18 11.79
CA THR A 1032 14.40 9.84 11.24
C THR A 1032 15.33 11.06 11.29
N ARG A 1033 14.78 12.27 11.14
CA ARG A 1033 15.51 13.55 11.29
C ARG A 1033 15.69 13.99 12.74
N GLY A 1034 15.11 13.28 13.71
CA GLY A 1034 15.29 13.54 15.13
C GLY A 1034 14.33 14.57 15.73
N VAL A 1035 13.20 14.84 15.07
CA VAL A 1035 12.12 15.66 15.66
C VAL A 1035 11.46 14.87 16.79
N GLN A 1036 11.34 15.50 17.96
CA GLN A 1036 10.78 14.88 19.16
C GLN A 1036 9.44 15.53 19.52
N PHE A 1037 8.42 14.73 19.79
CA PHE A 1037 7.06 15.19 20.11
C PHE A 1037 6.37 14.20 21.07
N ASP A 1038 5.29 14.64 21.72
CA ASP A 1038 4.56 13.88 22.73
C ASP A 1038 3.33 13.15 22.17
N VAL A 1039 2.57 13.83 21.30
CA VAL A 1039 1.28 13.36 20.76
C VAL A 1039 1.16 13.64 19.27
N ILE A 1040 0.46 12.76 18.55
CA ILE A 1040 0.11 12.94 17.13
C ILE A 1040 -1.29 13.56 17.08
N GLY A 1041 -1.41 14.70 16.40
CA GLY A 1041 -2.68 15.33 16.08
C GLY A 1041 -3.09 15.03 14.65
N LEU A 1042 -4.34 14.63 14.43
CA LEU A 1042 -4.90 14.42 13.10
C LEU A 1042 -6.09 15.37 12.86
N SER A 1043 -6.17 15.98 11.70
CA SER A 1043 -7.45 16.52 11.21
C SER A 1043 -8.20 15.45 10.44
N TYR A 1044 -9.50 15.33 10.68
CA TYR A 1044 -10.36 14.38 10.01
C TYR A 1044 -11.68 15.00 9.59
N TYR A 1045 -11.88 15.07 8.28
CA TYR A 1045 -13.12 15.48 7.67
C TYR A 1045 -13.61 14.35 6.77
N PRO A 1046 -14.70 13.64 7.11
CA PRO A 1046 -15.16 12.46 6.35
C PRO A 1046 -15.41 12.73 4.86
N LYS A 1047 -15.62 14.00 4.51
CA LYS A 1047 -15.81 14.46 3.13
C LYS A 1047 -14.53 14.41 2.29
N TRP A 1048 -13.35 14.45 2.92
CA TRP A 1048 -12.06 14.58 2.21
C TRP A 1048 -11.02 13.56 2.66
N HIS A 1049 -11.16 12.98 3.86
CA HIS A 1049 -10.09 12.23 4.53
C HIS A 1049 -10.40 10.72 4.63
N ASN A 1050 -11.00 10.14 3.59
CA ASN A 1050 -11.47 8.74 3.56
C ASN A 1050 -12.55 8.42 4.61
N THR A 1051 -12.83 7.12 4.83
CA THR A 1051 -13.94 6.68 5.68
C THR A 1051 -13.57 6.71 7.17
N LEU A 1052 -14.60 6.59 8.03
CA LEU A 1052 -14.40 6.49 9.48
C LEU A 1052 -13.62 5.23 9.89
N ALA A 1053 -13.71 4.15 9.11
CA ALA A 1053 -12.93 2.94 9.34
C ALA A 1053 -11.44 3.17 9.02
N ASP A 1054 -11.14 3.99 8.01
CA ASP A 1054 -9.77 4.37 7.68
C ASP A 1054 -9.17 5.26 8.77
N LEU A 1055 -9.97 6.18 9.35
CA LEU A 1055 -9.55 6.96 10.53
C LEU A 1055 -9.20 6.06 11.71
N GLU A 1056 -10.08 5.11 12.05
CA GLU A 1056 -9.88 4.18 13.17
C GLU A 1056 -8.60 3.36 12.98
N TYR A 1057 -8.40 2.81 11.78
CA TYR A 1057 -7.18 2.10 11.43
C TYR A 1057 -5.94 2.99 11.56
N ASN A 1058 -5.99 4.22 11.05
CA ASN A 1058 -4.87 5.13 11.09
C ASN A 1058 -4.50 5.48 12.55
N LEU A 1059 -5.50 5.81 13.38
CA LEU A 1059 -5.28 6.08 14.81
C LEU A 1059 -4.60 4.91 15.53
N ASP A 1060 -5.07 3.67 15.29
CA ASP A 1060 -4.50 2.47 15.90
C ASP A 1060 -3.08 2.17 15.38
N ASP A 1061 -2.83 2.23 14.06
CA ASP A 1061 -1.51 1.99 13.48
C ASP A 1061 -0.49 3.02 13.98
N LEU A 1062 -0.80 4.32 13.91
CA LEU A 1062 0.13 5.38 14.34
C LEU A 1062 0.45 5.27 15.83
N SER A 1063 -0.57 5.04 16.66
CA SER A 1063 -0.44 4.84 18.10
C SER A 1063 0.48 3.65 18.43
N HIS A 1064 0.26 2.51 17.78
CA HIS A 1064 1.04 1.30 18.00
C HIS A 1064 2.47 1.42 17.46
N ARG A 1065 2.61 1.82 16.19
CA ARG A 1065 3.87 1.92 15.45
C ARG A 1065 4.86 2.86 16.13
N TYR A 1066 4.41 4.05 16.52
CA TYR A 1066 5.28 5.07 17.10
C TYR A 1066 5.28 5.07 18.62
N SER A 1067 4.41 4.26 19.24
CA SER A 1067 4.20 4.28 20.69
C SER A 1067 3.90 5.69 21.19
N LYS A 1068 3.05 6.42 20.47
CA LYS A 1068 2.59 7.79 20.80
C LYS A 1068 1.10 7.81 21.14
N ASP A 1069 0.70 8.84 21.88
CA ASP A 1069 -0.71 9.16 22.05
C ASP A 1069 -1.24 9.83 20.77
N VAL A 1070 -2.55 9.73 20.52
CA VAL A 1070 -3.21 10.30 19.33
C VAL A 1070 -4.44 11.12 19.71
N ILE A 1071 -4.68 12.23 19.00
CA ILE A 1071 -5.85 13.12 19.15
C ILE A 1071 -6.37 13.49 17.77
N VAL A 1072 -7.70 13.47 17.56
CA VAL A 1072 -8.31 14.10 16.38
C VAL A 1072 -8.55 15.57 16.71
N VAL A 1073 -7.61 16.42 16.32
CA VAL A 1073 -7.54 17.81 16.78
C VAL A 1073 -8.34 18.78 15.90
N GLU A 1074 -8.79 18.34 14.73
CA GLU A 1074 -9.82 19.05 13.97
C GLU A 1074 -10.79 18.09 13.29
N TYR A 1075 -12.09 18.37 13.39
CA TYR A 1075 -13.17 17.71 12.66
C TYR A 1075 -14.42 18.59 12.72
N SER A 1076 -15.40 18.33 11.86
CA SER A 1076 -16.65 19.12 11.78
C SER A 1076 -17.94 18.30 11.88
N ASN A 1077 -18.05 17.24 11.07
CA ASN A 1077 -19.25 16.40 10.94
C ASN A 1077 -19.10 15.07 11.71
N VAL A 1078 -20.18 14.28 11.79
CA VAL A 1078 -20.21 12.95 12.46
C VAL A 1078 -19.58 12.97 13.85
N LYS A 1079 -20.03 13.95 14.65
CA LYS A 1079 -19.40 14.36 15.91
C LYS A 1079 -19.25 13.21 16.90
N LYS A 1080 -20.31 12.40 17.06
CA LYS A 1080 -20.31 11.27 17.98
C LYS A 1080 -19.28 10.23 17.55
N GLU A 1081 -19.30 9.87 16.27
CA GLU A 1081 -18.49 8.81 15.68
C GLU A 1081 -16.99 9.12 15.70
N VAL A 1082 -16.61 10.39 15.48
CA VAL A 1082 -15.22 10.84 15.59
C VAL A 1082 -14.75 10.81 17.04
N ASN A 1083 -15.56 11.32 17.98
CA ASN A 1083 -15.22 11.27 19.41
C ASN A 1083 -15.01 9.83 19.88
N GLU A 1084 -15.94 8.93 19.57
CA GLU A 1084 -15.84 7.53 19.98
C GLU A 1084 -14.56 6.86 19.46
N ARG A 1085 -14.19 7.07 18.20
CA ARG A 1085 -12.94 6.53 17.63
C ARG A 1085 -11.70 7.15 18.28
N SER A 1086 -11.71 8.46 18.49
CA SER A 1086 -10.58 9.20 19.05
C SER A 1086 -10.27 8.81 20.50
N PHE A 1087 -11.26 8.35 21.27
CA PHE A 1087 -11.08 7.88 22.65
C PHE A 1087 -10.86 6.36 22.77
N ASN A 1088 -11.33 5.55 21.82
CA ASN A 1088 -11.31 4.08 21.91
C ASN A 1088 -10.06 3.43 21.30
N VAL A 1089 -9.05 4.21 20.89
CA VAL A 1089 -7.76 3.69 20.39
C VAL A 1089 -7.11 2.78 21.42
N ALA A 1090 -6.54 1.66 20.96
CA ALA A 1090 -6.00 0.62 21.82
C ALA A 1090 -4.97 1.13 22.86
N ASN A 1091 -4.87 0.43 23.99
CA ASN A 1091 -3.94 0.74 25.10
C ASN A 1091 -4.14 2.13 25.75
N ASN A 1092 -5.35 2.71 25.67
CA ASN A 1092 -5.68 4.03 26.24
C ASN A 1092 -4.80 5.17 25.71
N ARG A 1093 -4.35 5.04 24.45
CA ARG A 1093 -3.53 6.02 23.73
C ARG A 1093 -4.37 7.03 22.95
N GLY A 1094 -5.66 6.76 22.77
CA GLY A 1094 -6.63 7.72 22.22
C GLY A 1094 -6.97 8.77 23.29
N LYS A 1095 -6.49 9.99 23.10
CA LYS A 1095 -6.65 11.06 24.09
C LYS A 1095 -7.82 11.98 23.79
N GLY A 1096 -8.59 11.72 22.73
CA GLY A 1096 -9.84 12.43 22.47
C GLY A 1096 -9.77 13.35 21.26
N SER A 1097 -10.57 14.41 21.25
CA SER A 1097 -10.80 15.22 20.06
C SER A 1097 -10.98 16.71 20.35
N CYS A 1098 -10.84 17.54 19.31
CA CYS A 1098 -11.17 18.96 19.34
C CYS A 1098 -12.05 19.33 18.15
N ILE A 1099 -13.27 19.80 18.41
CA ILE A 1099 -14.20 20.22 17.36
C ILE A 1099 -13.71 21.53 16.72
N TRP A 1100 -13.75 21.58 15.40
CA TRP A 1100 -13.32 22.73 14.63
C TRP A 1100 -14.42 23.79 14.52
N GLU A 1101 -14.12 25.03 14.93
CA GLU A 1101 -14.95 26.24 14.76
C GLU A 1101 -16.46 26.04 15.05
N PRO A 1102 -16.86 25.48 16.21
CA PRO A 1102 -18.24 25.07 16.43
C PRO A 1102 -19.21 26.25 16.71
N LEU A 1103 -18.72 27.49 16.74
CA LEU A 1103 -19.55 28.63 17.15
C LEU A 1103 -20.63 28.97 16.11
N ASN A 1104 -20.23 29.31 14.89
CA ASN A 1104 -21.17 29.79 13.87
C ASN A 1104 -20.86 29.31 12.44
N THR A 1105 -19.80 28.52 12.26
CA THR A 1105 -19.36 27.96 10.98
C THR A 1105 -19.67 26.45 10.93
N TRP A 1106 -19.89 25.89 9.74
CA TRP A 1106 -20.15 24.45 9.55
C TRP A 1106 -21.36 23.91 10.35
N GLU A 1107 -21.33 22.64 10.77
CA GLU A 1107 -22.30 22.07 11.72
C GLU A 1107 -22.05 22.62 13.14
N ARG A 1108 -22.51 23.85 13.34
CA ARG A 1108 -22.37 24.68 14.54
C ARG A 1108 -23.18 24.23 15.74
N PHE A 1109 -22.64 24.45 16.94
CA PHE A 1109 -23.36 24.39 18.22
C PHE A 1109 -24.34 25.54 18.38
N PHE A 1110 -24.08 26.72 17.80
CA PHE A 1110 -24.94 27.88 17.95
C PHE A 1110 -25.52 28.32 16.61
N ASP A 1111 -26.80 28.69 16.60
CA ASP A 1111 -27.42 29.24 15.40
C ASP A 1111 -26.86 30.64 15.03
N ARG A 1112 -27.40 31.26 13.97
CA ARG A 1112 -26.94 32.61 13.53
C ARG A 1112 -27.17 33.70 14.58
N ASN A 1113 -27.99 33.45 15.59
CA ASN A 1113 -28.31 34.38 16.67
C ASN A 1113 -27.56 34.03 17.97
N GLY A 1114 -26.65 33.05 17.93
CA GLY A 1114 -25.87 32.62 19.09
C GLY A 1114 -26.62 31.69 20.05
N LYS A 1115 -27.74 31.09 19.64
CA LYS A 1115 -28.48 30.13 20.49
C LYS A 1115 -27.96 28.71 20.30
N ALA A 1116 -27.61 28.04 21.40
CA ALA A 1116 -27.15 26.66 21.38
C ALA A 1116 -28.23 25.72 20.79
N ASN A 1117 -27.80 24.62 20.18
CA ASN A 1117 -28.65 23.59 19.61
C ASN A 1117 -28.23 22.18 20.07
N ASN A 1118 -29.02 21.19 19.71
CA ASN A 1118 -28.87 19.81 20.20
C ASN A 1118 -27.53 19.13 19.86
N PHE A 1119 -26.72 19.68 18.95
CA PHE A 1119 -25.37 19.14 18.73
C PHE A 1119 -24.47 19.29 19.96
N LEU A 1120 -24.72 20.28 20.81
CA LEU A 1120 -23.95 20.50 22.03
C LEU A 1120 -24.21 19.38 23.07
N LEU A 1121 -25.43 18.85 23.12
CA LEU A 1121 -25.82 17.75 24.02
C LEU A 1121 -25.06 16.44 23.75
N ILE A 1122 -24.52 16.25 22.54
CA ILE A 1122 -23.63 15.12 22.23
C ILE A 1122 -22.40 15.13 23.16
N TYR A 1123 -21.92 16.32 23.53
CA TYR A 1123 -20.70 16.47 24.33
C TYR A 1123 -20.96 16.19 25.82
N ASP A 1124 -22.20 16.35 26.30
CA ASP A 1124 -22.60 15.90 27.63
C ASP A 1124 -22.43 14.37 27.75
N GLU A 1125 -22.89 13.65 26.74
CA GLU A 1125 -22.79 12.20 26.67
C GLU A 1125 -21.33 11.73 26.56
N VAL A 1126 -20.56 12.34 25.65
CA VAL A 1126 -19.15 12.02 25.42
C VAL A 1126 -18.32 12.31 26.68
N SER A 1127 -18.48 13.49 27.29
CA SER A 1127 -17.75 13.88 28.49
C SER A 1127 -18.05 12.93 29.66
N LYS A 1128 -19.33 12.62 29.89
CA LYS A 1128 -19.74 11.67 30.93
C LYS A 1128 -19.15 10.27 30.74
N LYS A 1129 -18.96 9.85 29.48
CA LYS A 1129 -18.43 8.53 29.11
C LYS A 1129 -16.90 8.47 29.20
N TYR A 1130 -16.20 9.52 28.79
CA TYR A 1130 -14.76 9.43 28.53
C TYR A 1130 -13.86 10.25 29.46
N LEU A 1131 -14.36 11.33 30.08
CA LEU A 1131 -13.54 12.24 30.89
C LEU A 1131 -13.62 11.99 32.40
N LYS A 1132 -14.46 11.04 32.85
CA LYS A 1132 -14.61 10.68 34.27
C LYS A 1132 -13.54 9.73 34.76
#